data_AF-A0A947ANS4-F1
#
_entry.id   AF-A0A947ANS4-F1
#
_cell.length_a   1.000
_cell.length_b   1.000
_cell.length_c   1.000
_cell.angle_alpha   90.00
_cell.angle_beta   90.00
_cell.angle_gamma   90.00
#
_symmetry.space_group_name_H-M   'P 1'
#
loop_
_entity.id
_entity.type
_entity.pdbx_description
1 polymer ?
#
loop_
_entity_poly.entity_id
_entity_poly.type
_entity_poly.pdbx_seq_one_letter_code
_entity_poly.pdbx_strand_id
1 'polypeptide(L)'
;MNRFAYRTTGLALKALAGLSKAKICLHGTENIPDASVIFVINHFTRIETLLMPYHIFKITKAPVWSLADYGLFKGALGTFLDMVGAVSTKNPDRDLLIVKSLLTGEASWIIFPEGRMVKNKKIIEKGRFMISYAGGKHPPHTGAATLALRTEFYRQRLAKMNEDAPEEAKYIMDLFQLDSIEPVLEKNTYIVPVNLTYYPIRAKENILSNLAVKLVEDIPERAIEEIMTEGSMLLSGVDVDIRFGDPIAIKEYVKCKAIKRDISAKQRIKFDDKLPSLLRMRKEALKIMQRYMSSIYSLTTVNHDHLFASMLRMIPRKKIDQTDLKRRVFLSSIFLKDKTDYHLHESLKGKQTHLLTDDRFNKYADFIEVALEKGILKKKGEMLIKDRSKFSSPYDFHRARIDNPIEVIANAVEPLKPLQEKIRRLARQPKFWIKRKVAGYLIKNALNEYEQDYNRFYLEGESKKKEVGMPCLVKGRSKDLGVVLIHGYMAAPPEVKQLADYLGQKGFWVYVPRVKGHGTSPEDLAQQSYHHWIDSVDDGYAIINNLCRRVVVGGFSNGAGLALEMATRVKNIEGVFAVCPPLRLQDFSTKFAPAMDVWNKVMNRVHLDDAKMEFVENNPENPHINYLRNPISGVRELVRLMEAVEAKLAAIKIPALVIQSAGDPVVNPKGSRRIFNLLGSKDKEYILFNFKRHGILLGDGSKKVYKAVWDFIRHI
;
A
#
# COMPACT_ATOMS: atom_id res chain seq x y z
N MET A 1 12.14 28.18 -29.45
CA MET A 1 12.90 27.97 -28.19
C MET A 1 14.05 27.01 -28.44
N ASN A 2 15.20 27.25 -27.83
CA ASN A 2 16.48 26.62 -28.20
C ASN A 2 16.58 25.16 -27.68
N ARG A 3 16.84 24.18 -28.55
CA ARG A 3 17.09 22.76 -28.18
C ARG A 3 18.20 22.62 -27.13
N PHE A 4 19.10 23.59 -27.06
CA PHE A 4 20.19 23.66 -26.09
C PHE A 4 19.71 23.78 -24.64
N ALA A 5 18.58 24.46 -24.39
CA ALA A 5 18.00 24.60 -23.05
C ALA A 5 17.70 23.21 -22.45
N TYR A 6 17.15 22.27 -23.23
CA TYR A 6 16.74 20.97 -22.72
C TYR A 6 17.90 20.07 -22.26
N ARG A 7 19.11 20.22 -22.83
CA ARG A 7 20.31 19.45 -22.42
C ARG A 7 20.88 19.93 -21.09
N THR A 8 20.96 21.25 -20.87
CA THR A 8 21.32 21.84 -19.57
C THR A 8 20.22 21.61 -18.52
N THR A 9 18.95 21.67 -18.94
CA THR A 9 17.78 21.38 -18.08
C THR A 9 17.69 19.89 -17.69
N GLY A 10 18.16 18.96 -18.52
CA GLY A 10 18.23 17.53 -18.17
C GLY A 10 19.11 17.24 -16.94
N LEU A 11 20.18 18.01 -16.73
CA LEU A 11 21.04 17.94 -15.54
C LEU A 11 20.35 18.54 -14.31
N ALA A 12 19.67 19.69 -14.45
CA ALA A 12 18.90 20.32 -13.37
C ALA A 12 17.70 19.45 -12.92
N LEU A 13 17.00 18.85 -13.87
CA LEU A 13 15.91 17.89 -13.62
C LEU A 13 16.41 16.60 -12.98
N LYS A 14 17.57 16.08 -13.41
CA LYS A 14 18.21 14.93 -12.76
C LYS A 14 18.66 15.26 -11.33
N ALA A 15 19.14 16.47 -11.08
CA ALA A 15 19.50 16.92 -9.74
C ALA A 15 18.25 17.02 -8.84
N LEU A 16 17.15 17.61 -9.31
CA LEU A 16 15.88 17.68 -8.56
C LEU A 16 15.25 16.30 -8.32
N ALA A 17 15.25 15.42 -9.33
CA ALA A 17 14.79 14.05 -9.17
C ALA A 17 15.70 13.23 -8.24
N GLY A 18 17.01 13.50 -8.23
CA GLY A 18 17.98 12.89 -7.31
C GLY A 18 17.88 13.42 -5.88
N LEU A 19 17.38 14.64 -5.68
CA LEU A 19 17.08 15.23 -4.37
C LEU A 19 15.77 14.69 -3.78
N SER A 20 14.84 14.27 -4.64
CA SER A 20 13.62 13.55 -4.25
C SER A 20 13.97 12.12 -3.82
N LYS A 21 13.86 11.82 -2.52
CA LYS A 21 13.96 10.44 -2.00
C LYS A 21 12.67 9.62 -2.19
N ALA A 22 11.74 10.11 -3.04
CA ALA A 22 10.50 9.41 -3.34
C ALA A 22 10.75 8.21 -4.29
N LYS A 23 10.08 7.09 -4.03
CA LYS A 23 10.14 5.91 -4.90
C LYS A 23 9.12 6.07 -6.01
N ILE A 24 9.58 6.18 -7.26
CA ILE A 24 8.71 6.40 -8.41
C ILE A 24 8.48 5.09 -9.14
N CYS A 25 7.22 4.69 -9.27
CA CYS A 25 6.78 3.49 -9.96
C CYS A 25 6.03 3.89 -11.24
N LEU A 26 6.55 3.50 -12.40
CA LEU A 26 5.96 3.76 -13.71
C LEU A 26 5.17 2.54 -14.19
N HIS A 27 3.96 2.73 -14.71
CA HIS A 27 3.12 1.66 -15.27
C HIS A 27 2.46 2.11 -16.57
N GLY A 28 2.26 1.19 -17.52
CA GLY A 28 1.58 1.49 -18.79
C GLY A 28 2.45 2.28 -19.78
N THR A 29 3.77 2.30 -19.62
CA THR A 29 4.67 3.06 -20.49
C THR A 29 4.61 2.62 -21.95
N GLU A 30 4.23 1.36 -22.18
CA GLU A 30 3.94 0.76 -23.48
C GLU A 30 2.74 1.41 -24.21
N ASN A 31 1.86 2.11 -23.47
CA ASN A 31 0.71 2.81 -24.06
C ASN A 31 1.07 4.17 -24.66
N ILE A 32 2.32 4.61 -24.55
CA ILE A 32 2.77 5.89 -25.12
C ILE A 32 3.08 5.67 -26.61
N PRO A 33 2.27 6.21 -27.54
CA PRO A 33 2.51 6.02 -28.96
C PRO A 33 3.70 6.86 -29.44
N ASP A 34 4.41 6.37 -30.45
CA ASP A 34 5.37 7.17 -31.20
C ASP A 34 4.62 8.11 -32.17
N ALA A 35 4.10 9.20 -31.61
CA ALA A 35 3.21 10.12 -32.30
C ALA A 35 3.20 11.50 -31.61
N SER A 36 2.37 12.43 -32.09
CA SER A 36 2.18 13.73 -31.44
C SER A 36 1.24 13.57 -30.24
N VAL A 37 1.77 13.70 -29.02
CA VAL A 37 1.04 13.36 -27.79
C VAL A 37 0.76 14.58 -26.92
N ILE A 38 -0.48 14.67 -26.45
CA ILE A 38 -0.86 15.48 -25.29
C ILE A 38 -1.10 14.54 -24.10
N PHE A 39 -0.25 14.61 -23.09
CA PHE A 39 -0.42 13.97 -21.80
C PHE A 39 -1.38 14.80 -20.93
N VAL A 40 -2.53 14.21 -20.58
CA VAL A 40 -3.50 14.83 -19.67
C VAL A 40 -3.39 14.20 -18.29
N ILE A 41 -3.03 15.01 -17.30
CA ILE A 41 -2.56 14.54 -16.00
C ILE A 41 -3.44 15.08 -14.87
N ASN A 42 -3.87 14.25 -13.90
CA ASN A 42 -4.51 14.78 -12.69
C ASN A 42 -3.53 15.67 -11.91
N HIS A 43 -4.03 16.79 -11.38
CA HIS A 43 -3.22 17.74 -10.64
C HIS A 43 -3.40 17.48 -9.14
N PHE A 44 -2.40 16.92 -8.45
CA PHE A 44 -2.47 16.63 -7.00
C PHE A 44 -1.58 17.58 -6.19
N THR A 45 -0.37 17.93 -6.65
CA THR A 45 0.52 18.97 -6.09
C THR A 45 0.95 19.96 -7.19
N ARG A 46 1.81 20.94 -6.90
CA ARG A 46 2.53 21.74 -7.93
C ARG A 46 3.77 21.04 -8.49
N ILE A 47 4.16 19.92 -7.90
CA ILE A 47 5.42 19.25 -8.20
C ILE A 47 5.33 18.44 -9.49
N GLU A 48 4.15 17.98 -9.89
CA GLU A 48 3.93 17.24 -11.14
C GLU A 48 4.41 18.04 -12.36
N THR A 49 4.21 19.36 -12.33
CA THR A 49 4.69 20.30 -13.36
C THR A 49 6.23 20.28 -13.47
N LEU A 50 6.94 19.91 -12.40
CA LEU A 50 8.41 19.83 -12.35
C LEU A 50 8.91 18.40 -12.63
N LEU A 51 8.24 17.37 -12.10
CA LEU A 51 8.68 15.97 -12.20
C LEU A 51 8.28 15.29 -13.51
N MET A 52 7.06 15.51 -13.99
CA MET A 52 6.53 14.77 -15.15
C MET A 52 7.29 15.00 -16.45
N PRO A 53 7.74 16.23 -16.80
CA PRO A 53 8.56 16.44 -18.00
C PRO A 53 9.82 15.57 -18.03
N TYR A 54 10.49 15.41 -16.88
CA TYR A 54 11.69 14.57 -16.77
C TYR A 54 11.39 13.10 -17.01
N HIS A 55 10.35 12.56 -16.35
CA HIS A 55 10.00 11.15 -16.47
C HIS A 55 9.51 10.80 -17.88
N ILE A 56 8.68 11.65 -18.48
CA ILE A 56 8.21 11.43 -19.86
C ILE A 56 9.38 11.52 -20.83
N PHE A 57 10.25 12.53 -20.73
CA PHE A 57 11.45 12.63 -21.57
C PHE A 57 12.38 11.40 -21.42
N LYS A 58 12.54 10.87 -20.21
CA LYS A 58 13.36 9.67 -19.99
C LYS A 58 12.82 8.46 -20.75
N ILE A 59 11.50 8.34 -20.86
CA ILE A 59 10.80 7.26 -21.58
C ILE A 59 10.84 7.50 -23.09
N THR A 60 10.38 8.66 -23.55
CA THR A 60 10.16 8.93 -24.99
C THR A 60 11.40 9.43 -25.73
N LYS A 61 12.39 9.97 -25.01
CA LYS A 61 13.53 10.74 -25.57
C LYS A 61 13.13 11.96 -26.42
N ALA A 62 11.85 12.33 -26.42
CA ALA A 62 11.31 13.47 -27.15
C ALA A 62 11.10 14.66 -26.20
N PRO A 63 11.33 15.92 -26.66
CA PRO A 63 11.06 17.11 -25.84
C PRO A 63 9.61 17.14 -25.33
N VAL A 64 9.43 17.60 -24.08
CA VAL A 64 8.11 17.71 -23.45
C VAL A 64 7.94 19.11 -22.89
N TRP A 65 6.87 19.79 -23.29
CA TRP A 65 6.51 21.10 -22.77
C TRP A 65 5.28 20.99 -21.87
N SER A 66 5.14 21.90 -20.90
CA SER A 66 4.04 21.86 -19.93
C SER A 66 3.27 23.16 -19.92
N LEU A 67 1.94 23.08 -19.95
CA LEU A 67 1.10 24.26 -19.78
C LEU A 67 0.91 24.56 -18.29
N ALA A 68 1.33 25.74 -17.84
CA ALA A 68 1.31 26.13 -16.43
C ALA A 68 0.59 27.48 -16.20
N ASP A 69 -0.04 27.64 -15.03
CA ASP A 69 -0.74 28.88 -14.68
C ASP A 69 0.24 30.07 -14.59
N TYR A 70 -0.16 31.22 -15.15
CA TYR A 70 0.65 32.45 -15.14
C TYR A 70 1.15 32.86 -13.75
N GLY A 71 0.39 32.58 -12.68
CA GLY A 71 0.81 32.88 -11.31
C GLY A 71 2.10 32.19 -10.88
N LEU A 72 2.50 31.10 -11.55
CA LEU A 72 3.72 30.35 -11.28
C LEU A 72 4.98 30.96 -11.94
N PHE A 73 4.82 31.85 -12.92
CA PHE A 73 5.92 32.48 -13.66
C PHE A 73 6.50 33.71 -12.93
N LYS A 74 6.60 33.65 -11.59
CA LYS A 74 7.13 34.75 -10.76
C LYS A 74 8.36 34.29 -9.98
N GLY A 75 9.39 35.14 -9.91
CA GLY A 75 10.63 34.87 -9.19
C GLY A 75 11.44 33.71 -9.78
N ALA A 76 12.34 33.12 -8.97
CA ALA A 76 13.22 32.03 -9.38
C ALA A 76 12.48 30.79 -9.93
N LEU A 77 11.27 30.51 -9.45
CA LEU A 77 10.43 29.43 -9.97
C LEU A 77 9.98 29.69 -11.41
N GLY A 78 9.69 30.94 -11.76
CA GLY A 78 9.34 31.32 -13.14
C GLY A 78 10.50 31.10 -14.10
N THR A 79 11.71 31.55 -13.72
CA THR A 79 12.93 31.32 -14.50
C THR A 79 13.20 29.83 -14.70
N PHE A 80 12.98 29.01 -13.66
CA PHE A 80 13.09 27.56 -13.77
C PHE A 80 12.03 26.96 -14.72
N LEU A 81 10.78 27.39 -14.60
CA LEU A 81 9.67 26.96 -15.47
C LEU A 81 9.97 27.26 -16.95
N ASP A 82 10.52 28.44 -17.25
CA ASP A 82 10.96 28.80 -18.59
C ASP A 82 12.09 27.86 -19.09
N MET A 83 13.04 27.49 -18.21
CA MET A 83 14.13 26.57 -18.54
C MET A 83 13.65 25.12 -18.82
N VAL A 84 12.61 24.64 -18.13
CA VAL A 84 12.04 23.30 -18.33
C VAL A 84 11.01 23.23 -19.46
N GLY A 85 10.81 24.34 -20.18
CA GLY A 85 9.86 24.39 -21.29
C GLY A 85 8.41 24.47 -20.86
N ALA A 86 8.12 25.08 -19.71
CA ALA A 86 6.75 25.42 -19.34
C ALA A 86 6.28 26.67 -20.09
N VAL A 87 5.02 26.69 -20.52
CA VAL A 87 4.40 27.81 -21.21
C VAL A 87 3.25 28.34 -20.38
N SER A 88 3.20 29.67 -20.24
CA SER A 88 2.16 30.35 -19.47
C SER A 88 0.78 30.25 -20.12
N THR A 89 -0.26 30.04 -19.32
CA THR A 89 -1.66 30.11 -19.78
C THR A 89 -2.05 31.46 -20.37
N LYS A 90 -1.32 32.54 -20.05
CA LYS A 90 -1.54 33.90 -20.57
C LYS A 90 -0.72 34.25 -21.82
N ASN A 91 0.12 33.35 -22.33
CA ASN A 91 0.87 33.61 -23.55
C ASN A 91 -0.14 33.79 -24.73
N PRO A 92 -0.10 34.92 -25.47
CA PRO A 92 -1.06 35.20 -26.55
C PRO A 92 -0.96 34.17 -27.69
N ASP A 93 0.23 33.65 -27.96
CA ASP A 93 0.50 32.69 -29.04
C ASP A 93 0.48 31.23 -28.58
N ARG A 94 0.00 30.98 -27.35
CA ARG A 94 -0.03 29.64 -26.73
C ARG A 94 -0.64 28.58 -27.66
N ASP A 95 -1.83 28.83 -28.18
CA ASP A 95 -2.56 27.84 -28.97
C ASP A 95 -1.85 27.56 -30.30
N LEU A 96 -1.30 28.61 -30.94
CA LEU A 96 -0.53 28.50 -32.16
C LEU A 96 0.74 27.67 -31.94
N LEU A 97 1.47 27.96 -30.86
CA LEU A 97 2.67 27.23 -30.45
C LEU A 97 2.40 25.74 -30.18
N ILE A 98 1.32 25.43 -29.44
CA ILE A 98 0.94 24.03 -29.16
C ILE A 98 0.59 23.30 -30.45
N VAL A 99 -0.24 23.89 -31.32
CA VAL A 99 -0.63 23.25 -32.59
C VAL A 99 0.58 23.07 -33.50
N LYS A 100 1.44 24.09 -33.64
CA LYS A 100 2.69 24.01 -34.40
C LYS A 100 3.56 22.85 -33.94
N SER A 101 3.87 22.79 -32.64
CA SER A 101 4.79 21.79 -32.09
C SER A 101 4.22 20.37 -32.15
N LEU A 102 2.89 20.22 -32.07
CA LEU A 102 2.24 18.93 -32.30
C LEU A 102 2.20 18.55 -33.78
N LEU A 103 2.02 19.48 -34.71
CA LEU A 103 2.06 19.19 -36.16
C LEU A 103 3.44 18.72 -36.59
N THR A 104 4.48 19.47 -36.20
CA THR A 104 5.90 19.19 -36.48
C THR A 104 6.44 17.99 -35.69
N GLY A 105 5.84 17.68 -34.54
CA GLY A 105 6.40 16.72 -33.59
C GLY A 105 7.64 17.23 -32.87
N GLU A 106 7.84 18.55 -32.81
CA GLU A 106 8.92 19.20 -32.06
C GLU A 106 8.88 18.88 -30.56
N ALA A 107 7.67 18.80 -29.98
CA ALA A 107 7.47 18.52 -28.57
C ALA A 107 6.10 17.88 -28.29
N SER A 108 6.08 17.01 -27.28
CA SER A 108 4.84 16.56 -26.63
C SER A 108 4.41 17.54 -25.55
N TRP A 109 3.12 17.52 -25.19
CA TRP A 109 2.56 18.49 -24.24
C TRP A 109 1.98 17.85 -22.99
N ILE A 110 2.23 18.43 -21.83
CA ILE A 110 1.56 18.13 -20.57
C ILE A 110 0.50 19.20 -20.32
N ILE A 111 -0.75 18.78 -20.16
CA ILE A 111 -1.86 19.67 -19.82
C ILE A 111 -2.61 19.09 -18.62
N PHE A 112 -2.85 19.92 -17.61
CA PHE A 112 -3.67 19.56 -16.46
C PHE A 112 -5.13 19.98 -16.74
N PRO A 113 -6.05 19.05 -17.07
CA PRO A 113 -7.43 19.38 -17.44
C PRO A 113 -8.22 20.02 -16.29
N GLU A 114 -7.70 19.88 -15.07
CA GLU A 114 -8.25 20.49 -13.87
C GLU A 114 -8.02 22.00 -13.80
N GLY A 115 -7.08 22.53 -14.60
CA GLY A 115 -6.81 23.96 -14.77
C GLY A 115 -6.00 24.56 -13.62
N ARG A 116 -6.55 24.52 -12.42
CA ARG A 116 -5.87 24.97 -11.18
C ARG A 116 -5.64 23.78 -10.27
N MET A 117 -4.64 23.90 -9.39
CA MET A 117 -4.44 22.97 -8.29
C MET A 117 -5.77 22.73 -7.58
N VAL A 118 -6.24 21.48 -7.56
CA VAL A 118 -7.60 21.18 -7.10
C VAL A 118 -7.66 21.20 -5.59
N LYS A 119 -8.18 22.30 -5.06
CA LYS A 119 -8.30 22.55 -3.62
C LYS A 119 -9.43 21.76 -2.97
N ASN A 120 -10.45 21.35 -3.75
CA ASN A 120 -11.54 20.44 -3.34
C ASN A 120 -11.97 19.53 -4.50
N LYS A 121 -11.59 18.24 -4.45
CA LYS A 121 -11.85 17.26 -5.52
C LYS A 121 -13.26 16.64 -5.45
N LYS A 122 -14.37 17.37 -5.40
CA LYS A 122 -15.67 16.70 -5.69
C LYS A 122 -15.73 16.41 -7.19
N ILE A 123 -15.20 15.26 -7.61
CA ILE A 123 -14.91 14.94 -9.01
C ILE A 123 -16.19 14.60 -9.77
N ILE A 124 -17.23 14.05 -9.13
CA ILE A 124 -18.48 13.66 -9.80
C ILE A 124 -19.70 14.25 -9.08
N GLU A 125 -20.58 14.90 -9.85
CA GLU A 125 -21.90 15.33 -9.37
C GLU A 125 -22.97 15.00 -10.43
N LYS A 126 -24.02 14.27 -10.03
CA LYS A 126 -25.10 13.81 -10.93
C LYS A 126 -24.58 13.10 -12.20
N GLY A 127 -23.47 12.36 -12.07
CA GLY A 127 -22.84 11.62 -13.18
C GLY A 127 -22.00 12.46 -14.13
N ARG A 128 -21.78 13.76 -13.87
CA ARG A 128 -20.88 14.62 -14.64
C ARG A 128 -19.63 14.96 -13.84
N PHE A 129 -18.50 15.07 -14.54
CA PHE A 129 -17.28 15.57 -13.93
C PHE A 129 -17.42 17.05 -13.59
N MET A 130 -17.17 17.39 -12.32
CA MET A 130 -17.19 18.75 -11.81
C MET A 130 -15.92 19.00 -11.03
N ILE A 131 -15.42 20.24 -11.09
CA ILE A 131 -14.29 20.72 -10.30
C ILE A 131 -14.80 21.85 -9.43
N SER A 132 -14.56 21.74 -8.13
CA SER A 132 -14.97 22.76 -7.16
C SER A 132 -13.79 23.68 -6.85
N TYR A 133 -14.01 25.00 -6.90
CA TYR A 133 -13.00 26.03 -6.61
C TYR A 133 -13.61 27.24 -5.87
N ALA A 134 -12.77 28.19 -5.46
CA ALA A 134 -13.16 29.34 -4.63
C ALA A 134 -14.29 30.24 -5.18
N GLY A 135 -14.53 30.23 -6.48
CA GLY A 135 -15.59 31.04 -7.13
C GLY A 135 -16.78 30.23 -7.63
N GLY A 136 -16.89 28.93 -7.31
CA GLY A 136 -18.01 28.08 -7.72
C GLY A 136 -17.60 26.69 -8.19
N LYS A 137 -18.42 26.09 -9.06
CA LYS A 137 -18.14 24.80 -9.70
C LYS A 137 -18.01 24.99 -11.20
N HIS A 138 -17.01 24.38 -11.82
CA HIS A 138 -16.89 24.35 -13.28
C HIS A 138 -16.66 22.91 -13.77
N PRO A 139 -17.08 22.55 -14.99
CA PRO A 139 -16.64 21.31 -15.62
C PRO A 139 -15.13 21.39 -15.91
N PRO A 140 -14.40 20.25 -15.95
CA PRO A 140 -13.01 20.24 -16.36
C PRO A 140 -12.81 20.95 -17.72
N HIS A 141 -11.65 21.58 -17.88
CA HIS A 141 -11.38 22.37 -19.08
C HIS A 141 -11.23 21.47 -20.30
N THR A 142 -11.94 21.80 -21.39
CA THR A 142 -11.81 21.08 -22.66
C THR A 142 -10.55 21.45 -23.44
N GLY A 143 -9.68 22.32 -22.91
CA GLY A 143 -8.53 22.91 -23.61
C GLY A 143 -7.64 21.88 -24.31
N ALA A 144 -7.23 20.82 -23.61
CA ALA A 144 -6.45 19.74 -24.20
C ALA A 144 -7.15 19.07 -25.39
N ALA A 145 -8.45 18.78 -25.25
CA ALA A 145 -9.25 18.18 -26.32
C ALA A 145 -9.43 19.14 -27.51
N THR A 146 -9.63 20.43 -27.25
CA THR A 146 -9.76 21.45 -28.29
C THR A 146 -8.47 21.61 -29.09
N LEU A 147 -7.31 21.68 -28.41
CA LEU A 147 -6.01 21.79 -29.05
C LEU A 147 -5.66 20.54 -29.86
N ALA A 148 -5.96 19.35 -29.34
CA ALA A 148 -5.76 18.11 -30.08
C ALA A 148 -6.64 18.04 -31.33
N LEU A 149 -7.93 18.40 -31.23
CA LEU A 149 -8.84 18.46 -32.37
C LEU A 149 -8.41 19.48 -33.42
N ARG A 150 -7.93 20.66 -33.00
CA ARG A 150 -7.43 21.70 -33.90
C ARG A 150 -6.17 21.25 -34.63
N THR A 151 -5.26 20.57 -33.93
CA THR A 151 -4.06 19.95 -34.53
C THR A 151 -4.45 18.94 -35.60
N GLU A 152 -5.35 18.02 -35.27
CA GLU A 152 -5.78 16.99 -36.22
C GLU A 152 -6.60 17.57 -37.39
N PHE A 153 -7.37 18.63 -37.16
CA PHE A 153 -8.05 19.39 -38.20
C PHE A 153 -7.06 19.97 -39.22
N TYR A 154 -6.03 20.68 -38.77
CA TYR A 154 -5.03 21.27 -39.67
C TYR A 154 -4.19 20.19 -40.37
N ARG A 155 -3.89 19.08 -39.70
CA ARG A 155 -3.19 17.93 -40.33
C ARG A 155 -3.96 17.38 -41.53
N GLN A 156 -5.26 17.11 -41.34
CA GLN A 156 -6.11 16.58 -42.42
C GLN A 156 -6.41 17.63 -43.49
N ARG A 157 -6.51 18.90 -43.11
CA ARG A 157 -6.68 20.00 -44.06
C ARG A 157 -5.43 20.17 -44.92
N LEU A 158 -4.23 20.14 -44.34
CA LEU A 158 -2.98 20.20 -45.09
C LEU A 158 -2.89 19.05 -46.10
N ALA A 159 -3.23 17.83 -45.67
CA ALA A 159 -3.29 16.66 -46.56
C ALA A 159 -4.21 16.89 -47.76
N LYS A 160 -5.41 17.47 -47.53
CA LYS A 160 -6.40 17.66 -48.58
C LYS A 160 -6.09 18.86 -49.48
N MET A 161 -5.62 19.97 -48.92
CA MET A 161 -5.32 21.19 -49.66
C MET A 161 -4.06 21.06 -50.51
N ASN A 162 -3.13 20.16 -50.15
CA ASN A 162 -1.96 19.86 -50.98
C ASN A 162 -2.35 19.45 -52.41
N GLU A 163 -3.48 18.73 -52.54
CA GLU A 163 -4.05 18.34 -53.83
C GLU A 163 -5.07 19.37 -54.35
N ASP A 164 -6.01 19.80 -53.50
CA ASP A 164 -7.22 20.52 -53.95
C ASP A 164 -7.05 22.05 -54.09
N ALA A 165 -6.09 22.65 -53.37
CA ALA A 165 -5.83 24.09 -53.29
C ALA A 165 -4.40 24.40 -52.77
N PRO A 166 -3.35 24.28 -53.60
CA PRO A 166 -1.94 24.39 -53.17
C PRO A 166 -1.57 25.71 -52.48
N GLU A 167 -2.17 26.83 -52.88
CA GLU A 167 -1.95 28.14 -52.25
C GLU A 167 -2.41 28.18 -50.78
N GLU A 168 -3.45 27.42 -50.41
CA GLU A 168 -3.89 27.29 -49.03
C GLU A 168 -2.98 26.33 -48.25
N ALA A 169 -2.50 25.27 -48.89
CA ALA A 169 -1.49 24.39 -48.28
C ALA A 169 -0.21 25.15 -47.94
N LYS A 170 0.28 25.99 -48.87
CA LYS A 170 1.44 26.86 -48.65
C LYS A 170 1.20 27.85 -47.50
N TYR A 171 0.03 28.48 -47.44
CA TYR A 171 -0.32 29.35 -46.31
C TYR A 171 -0.32 28.61 -44.97
N ILE A 172 -0.83 27.38 -44.90
CA ILE A 172 -0.79 26.56 -43.68
C ILE A 172 0.65 26.21 -43.30
N MET A 173 1.50 25.89 -44.29
CA MET A 173 2.93 25.67 -44.06
C MET A 173 3.62 26.92 -43.50
N ASP A 174 3.36 28.09 -44.06
CA ASP A 174 3.92 29.36 -43.59
C ASP A 174 3.43 29.72 -42.17
N LEU A 175 2.13 29.54 -41.91
CA LEU A 175 1.49 29.81 -40.63
C LEU A 175 2.13 29.00 -39.49
N PHE A 176 2.42 27.72 -39.74
CA PHE A 176 3.03 26.83 -38.76
C PHE A 176 4.55 26.67 -38.92
N GLN A 177 5.17 27.39 -39.87
CA GLN A 177 6.60 27.30 -40.17
C GLN A 177 7.05 25.84 -40.41
N LEU A 178 6.38 25.16 -41.33
CA LEU A 178 6.64 23.76 -41.68
C LEU A 178 7.64 23.69 -42.84
N ASP A 179 8.72 22.93 -42.66
CA ASP A 179 9.72 22.72 -43.71
C ASP A 179 9.19 21.82 -44.84
N SER A 180 8.38 20.81 -44.50
CA SER A 180 7.76 19.89 -45.45
C SER A 180 6.45 19.28 -44.93
N ILE A 181 5.65 18.69 -45.83
CA ILE A 181 4.32 18.17 -45.51
C ILE A 181 4.39 16.71 -45.01
N GLU A 182 5.32 15.91 -45.52
CA GLU A 182 5.41 14.47 -45.31
C GLU A 182 5.50 14.09 -43.81
N PRO A 183 6.38 14.69 -42.98
CA PRO A 183 6.47 14.37 -41.55
C PRO A 183 5.19 14.70 -40.78
N VAL A 184 4.41 15.66 -41.30
CA VAL A 184 3.11 16.06 -40.74
C VAL A 184 2.02 15.09 -41.16
N LEU A 185 2.13 14.39 -42.28
CA LEU A 185 1.11 13.41 -42.69
C LEU A 185 1.35 12.01 -42.12
N GLU A 186 2.61 11.67 -41.82
CA GLU A 186 2.99 10.36 -41.28
C GLU A 186 2.57 10.16 -39.80
N LYS A 187 2.43 11.24 -39.04
CA LYS A 187 2.07 11.19 -37.61
C LYS A 187 0.57 11.40 -37.39
N ASN A 188 0.05 10.85 -36.29
CA ASN A 188 -1.31 11.14 -35.80
C ASN A 188 -1.26 11.89 -34.47
N THR A 189 -2.37 12.54 -34.10
CA THR A 189 -2.50 13.20 -32.79
C THR A 189 -3.20 12.29 -31.78
N TYR A 190 -2.60 12.13 -30.59
CA TYR A 190 -3.16 11.35 -29.50
C TYR A 190 -3.24 12.15 -28.19
N ILE A 191 -4.22 11.79 -27.36
CA ILE A 191 -4.25 12.19 -25.95
C ILE A 191 -3.97 10.96 -25.09
N VAL A 192 -2.98 11.03 -24.21
CA VAL A 192 -2.66 9.97 -23.25
C VAL A 192 -3.10 10.40 -21.85
N PRO A 193 -4.10 9.74 -21.24
CA PRO A 193 -4.48 10.00 -19.86
C PRO A 193 -3.43 9.46 -18.89
N VAL A 194 -3.07 10.25 -17.89
CA VAL A 194 -2.07 9.88 -16.87
C VAL A 194 -2.63 10.13 -15.48
N ASN A 195 -2.52 9.13 -14.60
CA ASN A 195 -2.83 9.26 -13.18
C ASN A 195 -1.56 9.23 -12.34
N LEU A 196 -1.46 10.19 -11.40
CA LEU A 196 -0.49 10.22 -10.33
C LEU A 196 -1.19 9.95 -9.01
N THR A 197 -0.69 8.97 -8.28
CA THR A 197 -1.12 8.65 -6.93
C THR A 197 0.08 8.69 -5.98
N TYR A 198 -0.08 9.38 -4.86
CA TYR A 198 0.93 9.50 -3.79
C TYR A 198 0.54 8.63 -2.61
N TYR A 199 1.52 7.99 -1.97
CA TYR A 199 1.28 7.22 -0.75
C TYR A 199 2.54 7.04 0.11
N PRO A 200 2.50 7.30 1.43
CA PRO A 200 1.42 7.95 2.16
C PRO A 200 1.26 9.42 1.73
N ILE A 201 0.05 9.96 1.81
CA ILE A 201 -0.27 11.30 1.28
C ILE A 201 0.34 12.43 2.14
N ARG A 202 0.85 12.11 3.34
CA ARG A 202 1.77 12.96 4.11
C ARG A 202 2.84 12.08 4.75
N ALA A 203 4.08 12.17 4.28
CA ALA A 203 5.23 11.73 5.07
C ALA A 203 5.48 12.77 6.18
N LYS A 204 5.88 12.29 7.37
CA LYS A 204 6.04 13.06 8.61
C LYS A 204 6.73 14.42 8.38
N GLU A 205 6.18 15.49 8.96
CA GLU A 205 6.67 16.88 8.92
C GLU A 205 8.03 17.11 9.64
N ASN A 206 8.81 16.07 9.98
CA ASN A 206 9.96 16.20 10.88
C ASN A 206 11.33 16.47 10.22
N ILE A 207 11.42 16.69 8.90
CA ILE A 207 12.74 16.81 8.22
C ILE A 207 12.92 18.14 7.44
N LEU A 208 11.85 18.89 7.15
CA LEU A 208 11.94 20.09 6.29
C LEU A 208 12.25 21.40 7.01
N SER A 209 11.88 21.53 8.28
CA SER A 209 12.07 22.79 9.03
C SER A 209 13.54 23.20 9.12
N ASN A 210 14.49 22.26 9.03
CA ASN A 210 15.92 22.56 9.14
C ASN A 210 16.68 22.69 7.81
N LEU A 211 16.13 22.21 6.68
CA LEU A 211 16.84 22.25 5.39
C LEU A 211 16.43 23.44 4.51
N ALA A 212 15.16 23.88 4.61
CA ALA A 212 14.64 24.98 3.79
C ALA A 212 15.24 26.35 4.14
N VAL A 213 15.71 26.54 5.37
CA VAL A 213 16.32 27.81 5.83
C VAL A 213 17.72 28.02 5.25
N LYS A 214 18.40 26.98 4.77
CA LYS A 214 19.81 27.06 4.33
C LYS A 214 20.03 27.13 2.82
N LEU A 215 18.99 26.93 2.00
CA LEU A 215 19.18 26.73 0.56
C LEU A 215 18.60 27.81 -0.35
N VAL A 216 17.80 28.76 0.14
CA VAL A 216 17.33 29.85 -0.72
C VAL A 216 17.04 31.11 0.09
N GLU A 217 17.93 32.10 0.03
CA GLU A 217 17.76 33.40 0.72
C GLU A 217 16.78 34.36 0.01
N ASP A 218 16.35 34.05 -1.23
CA ASP A 218 15.56 34.97 -2.08
C ASP A 218 14.21 34.42 -2.58
N ILE A 219 13.49 33.62 -1.78
CA ILE A 219 12.10 33.25 -2.11
C ILE A 219 11.13 34.09 -1.25
N PRO A 220 10.12 34.76 -1.85
CA PRO A 220 9.09 35.45 -1.10
C PRO A 220 8.40 34.50 -0.11
N GLU A 221 8.17 34.93 1.15
CA GLU A 221 7.59 34.11 2.22
C GLU A 221 6.34 33.33 1.80
N ARG A 222 5.51 33.92 0.93
CA ARG A 222 4.28 33.31 0.41
C ARG A 222 4.53 32.09 -0.50
N ALA A 223 5.61 32.10 -1.26
CA ALA A 223 6.01 30.97 -2.11
C ALA A 223 6.73 29.89 -1.28
N ILE A 224 7.46 30.27 -0.24
CA ILE A 224 8.03 29.33 0.75
C ILE A 224 6.90 28.63 1.51
N GLU A 225 5.88 29.35 2.00
CA GLU A 225 4.72 28.73 2.63
C GLU A 225 4.04 27.74 1.68
N GLU A 226 3.72 28.14 0.44
CA GLU A 226 3.04 27.24 -0.52
C GLU A 226 3.89 26.04 -0.96
N ILE A 227 5.22 26.19 -1.08
CA ILE A 227 6.15 25.09 -1.38
C ILE A 227 6.39 24.21 -0.16
N MET A 228 6.51 24.76 1.05
CA MET A 228 6.73 24.00 2.28
C MET A 228 5.47 23.26 2.74
N THR A 229 4.28 23.77 2.41
CA THR A 229 3.02 23.07 2.68
C THR A 229 2.86 21.81 1.80
N GLU A 230 3.55 21.73 0.65
CA GLU A 230 3.45 20.62 -0.31
C GLU A 230 4.77 19.82 -0.50
N GLY A 231 5.91 20.40 -0.16
CA GLY A 231 7.26 19.85 -0.35
C GLY A 231 7.65 18.76 0.64
N SER A 232 6.89 18.58 1.71
CA SER A 232 7.02 17.43 2.64
C SER A 232 6.76 16.08 2.00
N MET A 233 6.11 16.05 0.82
CA MET A 233 5.92 14.83 0.04
C MET A 233 7.18 14.35 -0.71
N LEU A 234 8.22 15.19 -0.83
CA LEU A 234 9.46 14.88 -1.58
C LEU A 234 10.59 14.32 -0.71
N LEU A 235 10.43 14.37 0.60
CA LEU A 235 11.39 13.78 1.51
C LEU A 235 11.05 12.33 1.82
N SER A 236 12.09 11.55 2.06
CA SER A 236 12.11 10.08 2.20
C SER A 236 10.82 9.46 2.71
N GLY A 237 10.32 8.45 1.98
CA GLY A 237 9.24 7.57 2.45
C GLY A 237 7.88 7.74 1.75
N VAL A 238 7.80 8.51 0.65
CA VAL A 238 6.62 8.58 -0.22
C VAL A 238 6.86 7.80 -1.51
N ASP A 239 5.91 6.92 -1.83
CA ASP A 239 5.80 6.22 -3.10
C ASP A 239 4.90 7.05 -4.05
N VAL A 240 5.32 7.19 -5.31
CA VAL A 240 4.57 7.87 -6.38
C VAL A 240 4.31 6.88 -7.50
N ASP A 241 3.06 6.46 -7.65
CA ASP A 241 2.60 5.64 -8.77
C ASP A 241 2.14 6.53 -9.93
N ILE A 242 2.79 6.39 -11.09
CA ILE A 242 2.47 7.08 -12.33
C ILE A 242 1.94 6.03 -13.31
N ARG A 243 0.67 6.16 -13.72
CA ARG A 243 0.02 5.23 -14.67
C ARG A 243 -0.39 5.94 -15.94
N PHE A 244 0.15 5.47 -17.07
CA PHE A 244 -0.24 5.88 -18.41
C PHE A 244 -1.37 4.97 -18.91
N GLY A 245 -2.50 5.56 -19.28
CA GLY A 245 -3.65 4.82 -19.82
C GLY A 245 -3.64 4.71 -21.34
N ASP A 246 -4.66 4.06 -21.87
CA ASP A 246 -4.79 3.84 -23.32
C ASP A 246 -4.86 5.17 -24.09
N PRO A 247 -4.11 5.29 -25.20
CA PRO A 247 -4.09 6.51 -25.99
C PRO A 247 -5.42 6.72 -26.72
N ILE A 248 -5.91 7.96 -26.72
CA ILE A 248 -7.13 8.36 -27.42
C ILE A 248 -6.74 8.95 -28.78
N ALA A 249 -7.01 8.21 -29.85
CA ALA A 249 -6.79 8.65 -31.22
C ALA A 249 -7.75 9.79 -31.60
N ILE A 250 -7.22 10.96 -31.93
CA ILE A 250 -8.03 12.16 -32.19
C ILE A 250 -8.60 12.18 -33.61
N LYS A 251 -7.92 11.49 -34.54
CA LYS A 251 -8.36 11.27 -35.93
C LYS A 251 -9.81 10.78 -36.04
N GLU A 252 -10.27 9.97 -35.08
CA GLU A 252 -11.64 9.45 -35.05
C GLU A 252 -12.70 10.53 -34.80
N TYR A 253 -12.34 11.61 -34.11
CA TYR A 253 -13.27 12.65 -33.67
C TYR A 253 -13.46 13.78 -34.70
N VAL A 254 -12.65 13.85 -35.74
CA VAL A 254 -12.80 14.82 -36.84
C VAL A 254 -13.55 14.26 -38.05
N LYS A 255 -13.98 12.98 -38.01
CA LYS A 255 -14.64 12.30 -39.13
C LYS A 255 -16.07 12.79 -39.44
N CYS A 256 -16.68 13.59 -38.58
CA CYS A 256 -18.08 14.00 -38.77
C CYS A 256 -18.25 14.93 -40.00
N LYS A 257 -19.41 14.85 -40.68
CA LYS A 257 -19.67 15.55 -41.94
C LYS A 257 -19.42 17.07 -41.86
N ALA A 258 -19.77 17.71 -40.74
CA ALA A 258 -19.57 19.15 -40.56
C ALA A 258 -18.08 19.53 -40.51
N ILE A 259 -17.26 18.79 -39.76
CA ILE A 259 -15.82 19.05 -39.67
C ILE A 259 -15.13 18.70 -40.99
N LYS A 260 -15.51 17.59 -41.63
CA LYS A 260 -15.00 17.23 -42.96
C LYS A 260 -15.27 18.30 -44.02
N ARG A 261 -16.44 18.94 -43.98
CA ARG A 261 -16.77 20.05 -44.89
C ARG A 261 -15.80 21.23 -44.71
N ASP A 262 -15.48 21.58 -43.46
CA ASP A 262 -14.51 22.64 -43.17
C ASP A 262 -13.09 22.24 -43.56
N ILE A 263 -12.70 20.97 -43.36
CA ILE A 263 -11.40 20.44 -43.82
C ILE A 263 -11.26 20.59 -45.34
N SER A 264 -12.31 20.25 -46.09
CA SER A 264 -12.33 20.31 -47.56
C SER A 264 -12.65 21.70 -48.14
N ALA A 265 -12.89 22.71 -47.32
CA ALA A 265 -13.24 24.05 -47.80
C ALA A 265 -12.02 24.73 -48.45
N LYS A 266 -12.09 25.05 -49.74
CA LYS A 266 -10.97 25.64 -50.50
C LYS A 266 -10.64 27.10 -50.14
N GLN A 267 -11.55 27.79 -49.46
CA GLN A 267 -11.33 29.17 -49.00
C GLN A 267 -10.25 29.22 -47.91
N ARG A 268 -9.55 30.35 -47.82
CA ARG A 268 -8.56 30.59 -46.75
C ARG A 268 -9.20 30.60 -45.38
N ILE A 269 -8.60 29.89 -44.43
CA ILE A 269 -9.00 29.87 -43.02
C ILE A 269 -7.82 30.35 -42.16
N LYS A 270 -7.91 31.56 -41.60
CA LYS A 270 -6.93 32.06 -40.64
C LYS A 270 -7.01 31.28 -39.34
N PHE A 271 -5.94 31.32 -38.55
CA PHE A 271 -5.87 30.56 -37.30
C PHE A 271 -7.11 30.84 -36.43
N ASP A 272 -7.38 32.11 -36.11
CA ASP A 272 -8.45 32.50 -35.18
C ASP A 272 -9.85 32.65 -35.80
N ASP A 273 -10.01 32.22 -37.06
CA ASP A 273 -11.32 32.25 -37.72
C ASP A 273 -12.32 31.31 -37.03
N LYS A 274 -13.58 31.76 -36.96
CA LYS A 274 -14.67 30.91 -36.45
C LYS A 274 -15.09 29.92 -37.52
N LEU A 275 -14.74 28.66 -37.33
CA LEU A 275 -15.16 27.57 -38.20
C LEU A 275 -16.69 27.36 -38.16
N PRO A 276 -17.37 27.12 -39.29
CA PRO A 276 -18.78 26.71 -39.32
C PRO A 276 -19.07 25.50 -38.43
N SER A 277 -18.13 24.56 -38.32
CA SER A 277 -18.25 23.38 -37.45
C SER A 277 -17.90 23.61 -35.98
N LEU A 278 -17.65 24.85 -35.52
CA LEU A 278 -17.18 25.16 -34.16
C LEU A 278 -18.07 24.54 -33.06
N LEU A 279 -19.40 24.62 -33.20
CA LEU A 279 -20.33 24.00 -32.24
C LEU A 279 -20.17 22.48 -32.19
N ARG A 280 -19.91 21.86 -33.34
CA ARG A 280 -19.67 20.42 -33.42
C ARG A 280 -18.31 20.04 -32.82
N MET A 281 -17.26 20.80 -33.12
CA MET A 281 -15.94 20.62 -32.52
C MET A 281 -15.99 20.73 -30.99
N ARG A 282 -16.72 21.72 -30.44
CA ARG A 282 -16.94 21.85 -28.99
C ARG A 282 -17.63 20.62 -28.39
N LYS A 283 -18.61 20.05 -29.10
CA LYS A 283 -19.30 18.82 -28.66
C LYS A 283 -18.35 17.61 -28.66
N GLU A 284 -17.51 17.45 -29.68
CA GLU A 284 -16.50 16.37 -29.70
C GLU A 284 -15.43 16.60 -28.62
N ALA A 285 -14.98 17.84 -28.40
CA ALA A 285 -14.03 18.18 -27.35
C ALA A 285 -14.57 17.81 -25.95
N LEU A 286 -15.86 18.05 -25.70
CA LEU A 286 -16.51 17.66 -24.45
C LEU A 286 -16.53 16.14 -24.24
N LYS A 287 -16.79 15.36 -25.30
CA LYS A 287 -16.75 13.88 -25.22
C LYS A 287 -15.35 13.37 -24.96
N ILE A 288 -14.34 13.91 -25.65
CA ILE A 288 -12.93 13.56 -25.44
C ILE A 288 -12.54 13.88 -24.00
N MET A 289 -12.92 15.05 -23.48
CA MET A 289 -12.67 15.43 -22.09
C MET A 289 -13.29 14.45 -21.09
N GLN A 290 -14.57 14.11 -21.26
CA GLN A 290 -15.22 13.13 -20.38
C GLN A 290 -14.52 11.76 -20.44
N ARG A 291 -14.08 11.34 -21.64
CA ARG A 291 -13.35 10.08 -21.84
C ARG A 291 -12.02 10.11 -21.09
N TYR A 292 -11.15 11.08 -21.35
CA TYR A 292 -9.85 11.12 -20.68
C TYR A 292 -9.97 11.35 -19.17
N MET A 293 -10.96 12.13 -18.69
CA MET A 293 -11.16 12.34 -17.25
C MET A 293 -11.59 11.03 -16.58
N SER A 294 -12.48 10.27 -17.22
CA SER A 294 -12.85 8.94 -16.75
C SER A 294 -11.65 8.00 -16.71
N SER A 295 -10.82 8.00 -17.76
CA SER A 295 -9.61 7.18 -17.82
C SER A 295 -8.59 7.57 -16.75
N ILE A 296 -8.31 8.87 -16.56
CA ILE A 296 -7.39 9.35 -15.50
C ILE A 296 -7.83 8.80 -14.15
N TYR A 297 -9.11 8.90 -13.79
CA TYR A 297 -9.55 8.48 -12.46
C TYR A 297 -9.73 6.97 -12.30
N SER A 298 -10.02 6.22 -13.37
CA SER A 298 -10.00 4.75 -13.32
C SER A 298 -8.60 4.19 -13.08
N LEU A 299 -7.57 4.92 -13.47
CA LEU A 299 -6.16 4.56 -13.26
C LEU A 299 -5.66 4.84 -11.83
N THR A 300 -6.51 5.28 -10.90
CA THR A 300 -6.08 5.59 -9.52
C THR A 300 -5.55 4.33 -8.81
N THR A 301 -4.35 4.43 -8.21
CA THR A 301 -3.77 3.33 -7.43
C THR A 301 -4.33 3.34 -6.01
N VAL A 302 -5.19 2.39 -5.68
CA VAL A 302 -5.83 2.30 -4.35
C VAL A 302 -4.77 1.95 -3.29
N ASN A 303 -4.83 2.61 -2.13
CA ASN A 303 -3.88 2.45 -1.02
C ASN A 303 -4.65 2.50 0.33
N HIS A 304 -3.96 2.36 1.47
CA HIS A 304 -4.61 2.34 2.79
C HIS A 304 -5.31 3.67 3.13
N ASP A 305 -4.72 4.82 2.79
CA ASP A 305 -5.30 6.14 3.04
C ASP A 305 -6.66 6.27 2.32
N HIS A 306 -6.73 5.81 1.07
CA HIS A 306 -7.99 5.76 0.30
C HIS A 306 -9.06 4.93 1.01
N LEU A 307 -8.69 3.77 1.58
CA LEU A 307 -9.63 2.90 2.29
C LEU A 307 -10.09 3.52 3.61
N PHE A 308 -9.18 4.08 4.42
CA PHE A 308 -9.54 4.73 5.68
C PHE A 308 -10.39 5.98 5.45
N ALA A 309 -10.01 6.84 4.50
CA ALA A 309 -10.74 8.06 4.18
C ALA A 309 -12.15 7.75 3.68
N SER A 310 -12.29 6.81 2.74
CA SER A 310 -13.59 6.36 2.25
C SER A 310 -14.45 5.74 3.35
N MET A 311 -13.85 4.92 4.21
CA MET A 311 -14.55 4.29 5.34
C MET A 311 -15.04 5.33 6.36
N LEU A 312 -14.17 6.26 6.77
CA LEU A 312 -14.53 7.35 7.68
C LEU A 312 -15.65 8.21 7.10
N ARG A 313 -15.58 8.55 5.80
CA ARG A 313 -16.63 9.29 5.11
C ARG A 313 -17.98 8.57 5.17
N MET A 314 -17.99 7.25 4.93
CA MET A 314 -19.22 6.46 4.78
C MET A 314 -19.81 5.91 6.09
N ILE A 315 -19.04 5.82 7.17
CA ILE A 315 -19.58 5.43 8.47
C ILE A 315 -20.58 6.52 8.94
N PRO A 316 -21.85 6.15 9.19
CA PRO A 316 -22.87 7.14 9.53
C PRO A 316 -22.74 7.65 10.96
N ARG A 317 -22.13 6.86 11.86
CA ARG A 317 -22.04 7.18 13.29
C ARG A 317 -20.97 8.24 13.56
N LYS A 318 -21.24 9.13 14.52
CA LYS A 318 -20.28 10.15 14.98
C LYS A 318 -19.12 9.53 15.78
N LYS A 319 -19.43 8.57 16.65
CA LYS A 319 -18.45 7.84 17.47
C LYS A 319 -18.05 6.55 16.74
N ILE A 320 -16.76 6.34 16.57
CA ILE A 320 -16.18 5.21 15.84
C ILE A 320 -15.14 4.54 16.73
N ASP A 321 -15.31 3.24 16.97
CA ASP A 321 -14.34 2.41 17.69
C ASP A 321 -13.12 2.18 16.80
N GLN A 322 -11.92 2.46 17.31
CA GLN A 322 -10.67 2.36 16.54
C GLN A 322 -10.48 0.95 15.96
N THR A 323 -10.74 -0.09 16.77
CA THR A 323 -10.59 -1.48 16.33
C THR A 323 -11.64 -1.87 15.28
N ASP A 324 -12.89 -1.37 15.39
CA ASP A 324 -13.93 -1.56 14.37
C ASP A 324 -13.55 -0.90 13.04
N LEU A 325 -12.96 0.29 13.07
CA LEU A 325 -12.46 0.96 11.86
C LEU A 325 -11.37 0.11 11.18
N LYS A 326 -10.37 -0.36 11.94
CA LYS A 326 -9.31 -1.24 11.42
C LYS A 326 -9.86 -2.55 10.84
N ARG A 327 -10.84 -3.19 11.51
CA ARG A 327 -11.51 -4.40 10.98
C ARG A 327 -12.24 -4.15 9.66
N ARG A 328 -12.92 -3.01 9.51
CA ARG A 328 -13.61 -2.67 8.26
C ARG A 328 -12.64 -2.39 7.12
N VAL A 329 -11.53 -1.72 7.40
CA VAL A 329 -10.47 -1.48 6.40
C VAL A 329 -9.73 -2.77 6.05
N PHE A 330 -9.45 -3.65 7.02
CA PHE A 330 -8.96 -5.00 6.76
C PHE A 330 -9.88 -5.74 5.78
N LEU A 331 -11.18 -5.85 6.07
CA LEU A 331 -12.14 -6.47 5.14
C LEU A 331 -12.19 -5.75 3.78
N SER A 332 -11.92 -4.45 3.75
CA SER A 332 -11.86 -3.69 2.50
C SER A 332 -10.68 -4.07 1.63
N SER A 333 -9.51 -4.26 2.25
CA SER A 333 -8.31 -4.74 1.56
C SER A 333 -8.46 -6.17 1.02
N ILE A 334 -9.17 -7.05 1.74
CA ILE A 334 -9.35 -8.45 1.31
C ILE A 334 -10.12 -8.55 0.00
N PHE A 335 -11.26 -7.86 -0.14
CA PHE A 335 -12.06 -7.99 -1.37
C PHE A 335 -11.41 -7.37 -2.61
N LEU A 336 -10.34 -6.58 -2.42
CA LEU A 336 -9.58 -5.97 -3.50
C LEU A 336 -8.57 -6.95 -4.10
N LYS A 337 -8.04 -7.90 -3.32
CA LYS A 337 -7.01 -8.84 -3.77
C LYS A 337 -7.47 -9.76 -4.90
N ASP A 338 -8.75 -10.14 -4.89
CA ASP A 338 -9.31 -11.09 -5.87
C ASP A 338 -9.81 -10.41 -7.16
N LYS A 339 -9.48 -9.13 -7.39
CA LYS A 339 -10.00 -8.35 -8.53
C LYS A 339 -8.90 -7.71 -9.37
N THR A 340 -8.96 -7.98 -10.67
CA THR A 340 -8.07 -7.39 -11.70
C THR A 340 -8.45 -5.96 -12.08
N ASP A 341 -9.67 -5.51 -11.76
CA ASP A 341 -10.19 -4.21 -12.21
C ASP A 341 -9.64 -2.99 -11.45
N TYR A 342 -8.77 -3.21 -10.46
CA TYR A 342 -8.21 -2.14 -9.63
C TYR A 342 -6.69 -2.16 -9.66
N HIS A 343 -6.10 -0.98 -9.73
CA HIS A 343 -4.69 -0.80 -9.44
C HIS A 343 -4.50 -0.71 -7.93
N LEU A 344 -3.64 -1.57 -7.37
CA LEU A 344 -3.37 -1.62 -5.94
C LEU A 344 -1.92 -1.22 -5.66
N HIS A 345 -1.73 -0.38 -4.65
CA HIS A 345 -0.41 -0.08 -4.11
C HIS A 345 0.22 -1.36 -3.52
N GLU A 346 1.55 -1.48 -3.61
CA GLU A 346 2.28 -2.68 -3.16
C GLU A 346 1.96 -3.06 -1.71
N SER A 347 1.79 -2.06 -0.84
CA SER A 347 1.44 -2.28 0.58
C SER A 347 0.13 -3.03 0.79
N LEU A 348 -0.81 -3.03 -0.16
CA LEU A 348 -2.07 -3.76 -0.06
C LEU A 348 -1.96 -5.23 -0.54
N LYS A 349 -0.89 -5.60 -1.24
CA LYS A 349 -0.70 -6.96 -1.77
C LYS A 349 -0.31 -7.96 -0.66
N GLY A 350 0.53 -7.54 0.29
CA GLY A 350 0.98 -8.36 1.42
C GLY A 350 -0.11 -8.72 2.43
N LYS A 351 0.21 -9.53 3.46
CA LYS A 351 -0.73 -9.84 4.56
C LYS A 351 -1.15 -8.56 5.29
N GLN A 352 -2.45 -8.43 5.57
CA GLN A 352 -3.04 -7.21 6.14
C GLN A 352 -3.39 -7.37 7.63
N THR A 353 -3.05 -8.51 8.22
CA THR A 353 -3.38 -8.87 9.61
C THR A 353 -2.72 -7.93 10.62
N HIS A 354 -1.62 -7.26 10.27
CA HIS A 354 -1.01 -6.20 11.09
C HIS A 354 -2.03 -5.11 11.50
N LEU A 355 -3.03 -4.80 10.67
CA LEU A 355 -4.10 -3.85 11.03
C LEU A 355 -4.92 -4.32 12.24
N LEU A 356 -5.02 -5.62 12.46
CA LEU A 356 -5.80 -6.26 13.52
C LEU A 356 -4.98 -6.54 14.79
N THR A 357 -3.65 -6.39 14.72
CA THR A 357 -2.70 -6.64 15.82
C THR A 357 -2.02 -5.34 16.25
N ASP A 358 -0.86 -5.02 15.68
CA ASP A 358 0.09 -4.01 16.16
C ASP A 358 0.20 -2.76 15.27
N ASP A 359 -0.36 -2.80 14.06
CA ASP A 359 -0.14 -1.79 13.02
C ASP A 359 1.35 -1.48 12.78
N ARG A 360 2.23 -2.50 12.79
CA ARG A 360 3.70 -2.31 12.71
C ARG A 360 4.22 -1.47 11.52
N PHE A 361 3.42 -1.34 10.47
CA PHE A 361 3.74 -0.54 9.28
C PHE A 361 3.12 0.87 9.32
N ASN A 362 2.53 1.28 10.46
CA ASN A 362 1.88 2.55 10.74
C ASN A 362 0.79 2.97 9.74
N LYS A 363 0.08 1.99 9.14
CA LYS A 363 -0.94 2.29 8.11
C LYS A 363 -2.18 2.96 8.69
N TYR A 364 -2.49 2.65 9.94
CA TYR A 364 -3.57 3.29 10.67
C TYR A 364 -3.07 4.49 11.49
N ALA A 365 -1.94 4.33 12.18
CA ALA A 365 -1.40 5.36 13.07
C ALA A 365 -1.12 6.69 12.33
N ASP A 366 -0.33 6.63 11.24
CA ASP A 366 0.04 7.84 10.48
C ASP A 366 -1.20 8.52 9.89
N PHE A 367 -2.14 7.75 9.35
CA PHE A 367 -3.38 8.29 8.79
C PHE A 367 -4.26 8.98 9.86
N ILE A 368 -4.40 8.38 11.04
CA ILE A 368 -5.23 8.94 12.12
C ILE A 368 -4.57 10.16 12.76
N GLU A 369 -3.25 10.17 12.89
CA GLU A 369 -2.50 11.33 13.38
C GLU A 369 -2.83 12.57 12.54
N VAL A 370 -2.76 12.46 11.20
CA VAL A 370 -3.16 13.54 10.28
C VAL A 370 -4.61 13.97 10.49
N ALA A 371 -5.53 13.02 10.67
CA ALA A 371 -6.95 13.33 10.88
C ALA A 371 -7.21 14.02 12.24
N LEU A 372 -6.41 13.75 13.27
CA LEU A 372 -6.48 14.39 14.58
C LEU A 372 -5.87 15.79 14.54
N GLU A 373 -4.68 15.96 13.94
CA GLU A 373 -4.01 17.25 13.78
C GLU A 373 -4.88 18.27 13.06
N LYS A 374 -5.60 17.85 12.02
CA LYS A 374 -6.51 18.72 11.25
C LYS A 374 -7.89 18.91 11.90
N GLY A 375 -8.10 18.35 13.09
CA GLY A 375 -9.36 18.49 13.84
C GLY A 375 -10.57 17.79 13.21
N ILE A 376 -10.35 16.91 12.23
CA ILE A 376 -11.41 16.13 11.55
C ILE A 376 -11.93 15.04 12.49
N LEU A 377 -11.02 14.48 13.29
CA LEU A 377 -11.32 13.55 14.37
C LEU A 377 -10.89 14.14 15.71
N LYS A 378 -11.57 13.74 16.78
CA LYS A 378 -11.10 13.89 18.16
C LYS A 378 -11.00 12.52 18.82
N LYS A 379 -9.95 12.25 19.59
CA LYS A 379 -9.78 10.98 20.29
C LYS A 379 -10.26 11.09 21.73
N LYS A 380 -11.06 10.12 22.19
CA LYS A 380 -11.48 9.95 23.60
C LYS A 380 -11.33 8.48 23.98
N GLY A 381 -10.22 8.11 24.60
CA GLY A 381 -9.85 6.72 24.85
C GLY A 381 -9.77 5.93 23.54
N GLU A 382 -10.51 4.81 23.47
CA GLU A 382 -10.60 3.94 22.28
C GLU A 382 -11.59 4.42 21.20
N MET A 383 -12.21 5.57 21.39
CA MET A 383 -13.22 6.12 20.48
C MET A 383 -12.68 7.33 19.72
N LEU A 384 -12.94 7.34 18.41
CA LEU A 384 -12.79 8.50 17.54
C LEU A 384 -14.13 9.20 17.41
N ILE A 385 -14.13 10.52 17.52
CA ILE A 385 -15.31 11.38 17.36
C ILE A 385 -15.12 12.16 16.07
N LYS A 386 -15.91 11.80 15.06
CA LYS A 386 -15.94 12.45 13.75
C LYS A 386 -16.63 13.81 13.84
N ASP A 387 -15.97 14.87 13.37
CA ASP A 387 -16.64 16.14 13.14
C ASP A 387 -17.43 16.05 11.83
N ARG A 388 -18.76 16.01 11.91
CA ARG A 388 -19.60 15.87 10.71
C ARG A 388 -19.56 17.11 9.83
N SER A 389 -19.38 18.30 10.40
CA SER A 389 -19.29 19.53 9.61
C SER A 389 -18.14 19.42 8.60
N LYS A 390 -17.05 18.75 8.98
CA LYS A 390 -15.85 18.47 8.16
C LYS A 390 -16.09 17.43 7.05
N PHE A 391 -17.29 16.90 6.90
CA PHE A 391 -17.65 16.02 5.78
C PHE A 391 -18.92 16.46 5.05
N SER A 392 -19.51 17.60 5.44
CA SER A 392 -20.81 18.05 4.93
C SER A 392 -20.85 19.49 4.44
N SER A 393 -19.81 20.31 4.71
CA SER A 393 -19.82 21.74 4.38
C SER A 393 -18.86 22.07 3.24
N PRO A 394 -19.27 22.87 2.24
CA PRO A 394 -18.34 23.50 1.29
C PRO A 394 -17.53 24.54 2.06
N TYR A 395 -16.36 24.15 2.58
CA TYR A 395 -15.47 25.01 3.36
C TYR A 395 -14.96 26.20 2.57
N ASP A 396 -14.61 27.26 3.30
CA ASP A 396 -13.92 28.44 2.80
C ASP A 396 -12.62 28.03 2.06
N PHE A 397 -12.54 28.42 0.79
CA PHE A 397 -11.90 27.62 -0.26
C PHE A 397 -10.38 27.79 -0.38
N HIS A 398 -9.79 28.67 0.43
CA HIS A 398 -8.37 28.98 0.33
C HIS A 398 -7.46 27.93 1.01
N ARG A 399 -7.99 27.05 1.87
CA ARG A 399 -7.21 26.09 2.69
C ARG A 399 -7.72 24.65 2.70
N ALA A 400 -8.71 24.24 1.91
CA ALA A 400 -9.38 22.95 2.09
C ALA A 400 -8.50 21.66 2.06
N ARG A 401 -7.36 21.62 1.35
CA ARG A 401 -6.38 20.50 1.46
C ARG A 401 -5.59 20.51 2.78
N ILE A 402 -5.33 21.71 3.30
CA ILE A 402 -4.69 21.95 4.60
C ILE A 402 -5.69 21.62 5.71
N ASP A 403 -6.96 21.99 5.54
CA ASP A 403 -8.00 21.90 6.55
C ASP A 403 -8.76 20.55 6.54
N ASN A 404 -8.78 19.84 5.41
CA ASN A 404 -9.48 18.56 5.24
C ASN A 404 -8.84 17.60 4.22
N PRO A 405 -7.59 17.13 4.45
CA PRO A 405 -6.93 16.17 3.57
C PRO A 405 -7.74 14.88 3.38
N ILE A 406 -8.49 14.44 4.40
CA ILE A 406 -9.24 13.17 4.36
C ILE A 406 -10.33 13.18 3.28
N GLU A 407 -11.03 14.30 3.09
CA GLU A 407 -12.04 14.40 2.03
C GLU A 407 -11.40 14.36 0.64
N VAL A 408 -10.25 15.03 0.44
CA VAL A 408 -9.49 14.99 -0.82
C VAL A 408 -9.07 13.56 -1.16
N ILE A 409 -8.59 12.80 -0.18
CA ILE A 409 -8.20 11.40 -0.33
C ILE A 409 -9.42 10.53 -0.70
N ALA A 410 -10.53 10.66 0.03
CA ALA A 410 -11.74 9.88 -0.24
C ALA A 410 -12.33 10.17 -1.62
N ASN A 411 -12.15 11.39 -2.11
CA ASN A 411 -12.61 11.83 -3.41
C ASN A 411 -11.79 11.25 -4.58
N ALA A 412 -10.48 11.06 -4.42
CA ALA A 412 -9.62 10.50 -5.47
C ALA A 412 -10.13 9.14 -5.99
N VAL A 413 -10.72 8.33 -5.10
CA VAL A 413 -11.29 7.01 -5.42
C VAL A 413 -12.83 7.02 -5.58
N GLU A 414 -13.49 8.18 -5.52
CA GLU A 414 -14.94 8.31 -5.73
C GLU A 414 -15.40 7.79 -7.11
N PRO A 415 -14.65 8.02 -8.22
CA PRO A 415 -15.02 7.49 -9.53
C PRO A 415 -15.03 5.96 -9.63
N LEU A 416 -14.33 5.27 -8.73
CA LEU A 416 -14.32 3.80 -8.64
C LEU A 416 -15.62 3.28 -8.00
N LYS A 417 -16.75 3.42 -8.70
CA LYS A 417 -18.10 3.08 -8.18
C LYS A 417 -18.20 1.69 -7.53
N PRO A 418 -17.66 0.60 -8.13
CA PRO A 418 -17.77 -0.72 -7.51
C PRO A 418 -16.98 -0.83 -6.20
N LEU A 419 -15.88 -0.07 -6.04
CA LEU A 419 -15.16 0.06 -4.78
C LEU A 419 -16.02 0.81 -3.75
N GLN A 420 -16.57 1.96 -4.14
CA GLN A 420 -17.40 2.78 -3.25
C GLN A 420 -18.63 2.03 -2.73
N GLU A 421 -19.28 1.22 -3.57
CA GLU A 421 -20.42 0.38 -3.17
C GLU A 421 -20.05 -0.66 -2.12
N LYS A 422 -18.92 -1.36 -2.31
CA LYS A 422 -18.43 -2.36 -1.34
C LYS A 422 -18.07 -1.71 -0.01
N ILE A 423 -17.34 -0.59 -0.02
CA ILE A 423 -16.99 0.16 1.20
C ILE A 423 -18.26 0.64 1.90
N ARG A 424 -19.24 1.18 1.16
CA ARG A 424 -20.53 1.64 1.72
C ARG A 424 -21.30 0.51 2.39
N ARG A 425 -21.34 -0.67 1.77
CA ARG A 425 -21.97 -1.86 2.34
C ARG A 425 -21.29 -2.30 3.63
N LEU A 426 -19.95 -2.28 3.67
CA LEU A 426 -19.20 -2.57 4.89
C LEU A 426 -19.43 -1.52 5.97
N ALA A 427 -19.37 -0.22 5.64
CA ALA A 427 -19.51 0.89 6.59
C ALA A 427 -20.84 0.87 7.37
N ARG A 428 -21.92 0.36 6.76
CA ARG A 428 -23.26 0.29 7.37
C ARG A 428 -23.51 -0.98 8.20
N GLN A 429 -22.68 -2.01 8.08
CA GLN A 429 -22.89 -3.27 8.79
C GLN A 429 -22.67 -3.13 10.31
N PRO A 430 -23.44 -3.83 11.16
CA PRO A 430 -23.21 -3.88 12.60
C PRO A 430 -21.83 -4.45 12.98
N LYS A 431 -21.26 -3.98 14.09
CA LYS A 431 -19.91 -4.39 14.58
C LYS A 431 -19.77 -5.91 14.73
N PHE A 432 -20.81 -6.60 15.22
CA PHE A 432 -20.76 -8.05 15.41
C PHE A 432 -20.67 -8.83 14.09
N TRP A 433 -21.31 -8.35 13.02
CA TRP A 433 -21.18 -8.94 11.68
C TRP A 433 -19.78 -8.75 11.11
N ILE A 434 -19.17 -7.57 11.34
CA ILE A 434 -17.79 -7.30 10.94
C ILE A 434 -16.83 -8.26 11.66
N LYS A 435 -16.95 -8.41 12.98
CA LYS A 435 -16.16 -9.37 13.76
C LYS A 435 -16.29 -10.80 13.21
N ARG A 436 -17.53 -11.27 12.99
CA ARG A 436 -17.79 -12.61 12.43
C ARG A 436 -17.16 -12.81 11.05
N LYS A 437 -17.24 -11.81 10.17
CA LYS A 437 -16.63 -11.87 8.83
C LYS A 437 -15.11 -11.93 8.88
N VAL A 438 -14.48 -11.14 9.76
CA VAL A 438 -13.02 -11.17 9.94
C VAL A 438 -12.57 -12.54 10.43
N ALA A 439 -13.15 -13.05 11.52
CA ALA A 439 -12.81 -14.37 12.05
C ALA A 439 -13.06 -15.48 11.03
N GLY A 440 -14.21 -15.47 10.35
CA GLY A 440 -14.56 -16.47 9.34
C GLY A 440 -13.63 -16.46 8.14
N TYR A 441 -13.22 -15.28 7.66
CA TYR A 441 -12.22 -15.15 6.59
C TYR A 441 -10.87 -15.71 7.01
N LEU A 442 -10.35 -15.32 8.18
CA LEU A 442 -9.04 -15.76 8.65
C LEU A 442 -8.99 -17.27 8.90
N ILE A 443 -10.03 -17.87 9.49
CA ILE A 443 -10.12 -19.33 9.66
C ILE A 443 -10.12 -20.03 8.30
N LYS A 444 -10.92 -19.56 7.35
CA LYS A 444 -10.96 -20.13 6.00
C LYS A 444 -9.61 -19.99 5.30
N ASN A 445 -8.98 -18.83 5.42
CA ASN A 445 -7.68 -18.57 4.81
C ASN A 445 -6.59 -19.48 5.40
N ALA A 446 -6.57 -19.68 6.72
CA ALA A 446 -5.61 -20.57 7.38
C ALA A 446 -5.74 -22.03 6.91
N LEU A 447 -6.97 -22.50 6.69
CA LEU A 447 -7.23 -23.84 6.13
C LEU A 447 -6.80 -23.94 4.67
N ASN A 448 -7.15 -22.96 3.84
CA ASN A 448 -6.75 -22.91 2.43
C ASN A 448 -5.22 -22.83 2.26
N GLU A 449 -4.57 -21.99 3.08
CA GLU A 449 -3.11 -21.84 3.08
C GLU A 449 -2.44 -23.16 3.48
N TYR A 450 -2.95 -23.85 4.50
CA TYR A 450 -2.45 -25.18 4.86
C TYR A 450 -2.62 -26.18 3.72
N GLU A 451 -3.80 -26.22 3.09
CA GLU A 451 -4.06 -27.16 2.00
C GLU A 451 -3.13 -26.94 0.80
N GLN A 452 -2.88 -25.68 0.44
CA GLN A 452 -1.94 -25.31 -0.61
C GLN A 452 -0.50 -25.72 -0.24
N ASP A 453 -0.05 -25.41 0.98
CA ASP A 453 1.28 -25.76 1.45
C ASP A 453 1.45 -27.29 1.49
N TYR A 454 0.48 -28.01 2.03
CA TYR A 454 0.52 -29.48 2.11
C TYR A 454 0.59 -30.10 0.74
N ASN A 455 -0.26 -29.70 -0.22
CA ASN A 455 -0.22 -30.25 -1.57
C ASN A 455 1.08 -29.92 -2.31
N ARG A 456 1.68 -28.74 -2.05
CA ARG A 456 2.92 -28.32 -2.69
C ARG A 456 4.15 -29.02 -2.14
N PHE A 457 4.19 -29.26 -0.84
CA PHE A 457 5.37 -29.73 -0.12
C PHE A 457 5.25 -31.16 0.42
N TYR A 458 4.18 -31.88 0.06
CA TYR A 458 3.99 -33.26 0.46
C TYR A 458 5.15 -34.12 -0.02
N LEU A 459 5.70 -34.90 0.91
CA LEU A 459 6.73 -35.90 0.66
C LEU A 459 6.27 -37.24 1.19
N GLU A 460 6.22 -38.22 0.29
CA GLU A 460 5.90 -39.59 0.64
C GLU A 460 6.92 -40.15 1.65
N GLY A 461 6.43 -40.85 2.67
CA GLY A 461 7.26 -41.41 3.75
C GLY A 461 7.66 -40.41 4.85
N GLU A 462 7.61 -39.10 4.60
CA GLU A 462 7.99 -38.08 5.59
C GLU A 462 6.84 -37.24 6.12
N SER A 463 5.99 -36.75 5.20
CA SER A 463 4.83 -35.95 5.54
C SER A 463 3.83 -36.79 6.34
N LYS A 464 3.35 -36.24 7.46
CA LYS A 464 2.32 -36.89 8.27
C LYS A 464 0.96 -36.76 7.60
N LYS A 465 -0.03 -37.53 8.04
CA LYS A 465 -1.41 -37.41 7.52
C LYS A 465 -1.90 -35.97 7.61
N LYS A 466 -2.70 -35.54 6.63
CA LYS A 466 -3.18 -34.16 6.48
C LYS A 466 -3.84 -33.63 7.76
N GLU A 467 -4.53 -34.45 8.53
CA GLU A 467 -5.19 -34.03 9.77
C GLU A 467 -4.21 -33.58 10.85
N VAL A 468 -2.96 -34.05 10.81
CA VAL A 468 -1.90 -33.70 11.77
C VAL A 468 -1.49 -32.23 11.64
N GLY A 469 -1.43 -31.71 10.42
CA GLY A 469 -1.01 -30.32 10.20
C GLY A 469 -2.14 -29.29 10.27
N MET A 470 -3.41 -29.72 10.32
CA MET A 470 -4.53 -28.79 10.25
C MET A 470 -4.62 -27.86 11.47
N PRO A 471 -4.82 -26.54 11.29
CA PRO A 471 -5.12 -25.65 12.40
C PRO A 471 -6.45 -26.03 13.06
N CYS A 472 -6.57 -25.78 14.36
CA CYS A 472 -7.72 -26.24 15.14
C CYS A 472 -8.41 -25.08 15.90
N LEU A 473 -9.74 -25.06 15.91
CA LEU A 473 -10.53 -24.17 16.75
C LEU A 473 -11.39 -25.00 17.71
N VAL A 474 -11.05 -24.97 19.00
CA VAL A 474 -11.84 -25.55 20.09
C VAL A 474 -12.82 -24.50 20.60
N LYS A 475 -14.12 -24.82 20.56
CA LYS A 475 -15.17 -23.90 21.01
C LYS A 475 -15.35 -23.99 22.52
N GLY A 476 -15.35 -22.82 23.18
CA GLY A 476 -15.72 -22.70 24.58
C GLY A 476 -17.20 -22.42 24.79
N ARG A 477 -17.65 -22.56 26.04
CA ARG A 477 -19.03 -22.21 26.47
C ARG A 477 -19.26 -20.69 26.54
N SER A 478 -18.21 -19.90 26.77
CA SER A 478 -18.29 -18.44 26.87
C SER A 478 -17.32 -17.76 25.91
N LYS A 479 -17.76 -16.66 25.29
CA LYS A 479 -16.91 -15.80 24.44
C LYS A 479 -16.23 -14.67 25.23
N ASP A 480 -16.23 -14.74 26.55
CA ASP A 480 -15.57 -13.72 27.36
C ASP A 480 -14.04 -13.79 27.21
N LEU A 481 -13.44 -14.97 27.27
CA LEU A 481 -12.00 -15.17 27.10
C LEU A 481 -11.71 -16.23 26.04
N GLY A 482 -10.72 -15.95 25.20
CA GLY A 482 -10.14 -16.92 24.27
C GLY A 482 -8.63 -17.02 24.41
N VAL A 483 -8.08 -18.14 23.94
CA VAL A 483 -6.67 -18.50 24.03
C VAL A 483 -6.12 -18.76 22.64
N VAL A 484 -4.98 -18.16 22.32
CA VAL A 484 -4.15 -18.58 21.17
C VAL A 484 -3.07 -19.49 21.73
N LEU A 485 -3.05 -20.75 21.29
CA LEU A 485 -2.14 -21.77 21.82
C LEU A 485 -1.21 -22.29 20.72
N ILE A 486 0.09 -22.03 20.86
CA ILE A 486 1.08 -22.18 19.78
C ILE A 486 1.97 -23.40 20.03
N HIS A 487 2.14 -24.25 19.02
CA HIS A 487 3.02 -25.42 19.06
C HIS A 487 4.50 -25.05 18.83
N GLY A 488 5.40 -25.99 19.13
CA GLY A 488 6.85 -25.86 19.03
C GLY A 488 7.42 -25.98 17.61
N TYR A 489 8.73 -25.79 17.53
CA TYR A 489 9.52 -25.88 16.29
C TYR A 489 9.56 -27.32 15.79
N MET A 490 9.45 -27.52 14.47
CA MET A 490 9.33 -28.84 13.82
C MET A 490 8.13 -29.68 14.26
N ALA A 491 7.20 -29.12 15.04
CA ALA A 491 5.99 -29.80 15.51
C ALA A 491 4.76 -29.43 14.66
N ALA A 492 3.57 -29.77 15.14
CA ALA A 492 2.29 -29.46 14.50
C ALA A 492 1.20 -29.28 15.58
N PRO A 493 0.00 -28.77 15.23
CA PRO A 493 -1.09 -28.50 16.17
C PRO A 493 -1.42 -29.60 17.21
N PRO A 494 -1.31 -30.91 16.91
CA PRO A 494 -1.53 -31.99 17.88
C PRO A 494 -0.69 -31.92 19.15
N GLU A 495 0.50 -31.31 19.10
CA GLU A 495 1.41 -31.19 20.25
C GLU A 495 0.77 -30.47 21.45
N VAL A 496 -0.11 -29.51 21.16
CA VAL A 496 -0.79 -28.68 22.17
C VAL A 496 -2.29 -28.94 22.22
N LYS A 497 -2.80 -29.90 21.42
CA LYS A 497 -4.23 -30.16 21.24
C LYS A 497 -4.91 -30.64 22.52
N GLN A 498 -4.26 -31.49 23.30
CA GLN A 498 -4.83 -31.96 24.57
C GLN A 498 -5.03 -30.82 25.59
N LEU A 499 -4.09 -29.87 25.64
CA LEU A 499 -4.24 -28.65 26.44
C LEU A 499 -5.36 -27.76 25.88
N ALA A 500 -5.46 -27.61 24.56
CA ALA A 500 -6.55 -26.86 23.94
C ALA A 500 -7.92 -27.45 24.29
N ASP A 501 -8.07 -28.77 24.23
CA ASP A 501 -9.31 -29.46 24.56
C ASP A 501 -9.64 -29.34 26.05
N TYR A 502 -8.64 -29.44 26.92
CA TYR A 502 -8.81 -29.22 28.37
C TYR A 502 -9.33 -27.80 28.66
N LEU A 503 -8.71 -26.77 28.07
CA LEU A 503 -9.15 -25.38 28.23
C LEU A 503 -10.54 -25.13 27.61
N GLY A 504 -10.85 -25.80 26.49
CA GLY A 504 -12.18 -25.83 25.88
C GLY A 504 -13.26 -26.38 26.82
N GLN A 505 -12.97 -27.51 27.49
CA GLN A 505 -13.85 -28.10 28.50
C GLN A 505 -14.07 -27.16 29.70
N LYS A 506 -13.06 -26.33 30.03
CA LYS A 506 -13.18 -25.26 31.05
C LYS A 506 -13.94 -24.03 30.58
N GLY A 507 -14.37 -23.99 29.32
CA GLY A 507 -15.28 -22.98 28.78
C GLY A 507 -14.61 -21.90 27.92
N PHE A 508 -13.29 -21.96 27.73
CA PHE A 508 -12.54 -21.02 26.90
C PHE A 508 -12.58 -21.39 25.42
N TRP A 509 -12.59 -20.41 24.53
CA TRP A 509 -12.33 -20.66 23.11
C TRP A 509 -10.82 -20.78 22.91
N VAL A 510 -10.36 -21.80 22.19
CA VAL A 510 -8.93 -21.98 21.94
C VAL A 510 -8.68 -22.13 20.45
N TYR A 511 -7.80 -21.31 19.90
CA TYR A 511 -7.32 -21.48 18.54
C TYR A 511 -5.86 -21.94 18.58
N VAL A 512 -5.60 -23.04 17.89
CA VAL A 512 -4.26 -23.58 17.68
C VAL A 512 -3.89 -23.31 16.22
N PRO A 513 -3.08 -22.27 15.93
CA PRO A 513 -2.59 -22.04 14.58
C PRO A 513 -1.67 -23.19 14.18
N ARG A 514 -1.62 -23.46 12.88
CA ARG A 514 -0.48 -24.13 12.26
C ARG A 514 0.53 -23.05 11.89
N VAL A 515 1.71 -23.11 12.49
CA VAL A 515 2.80 -22.19 12.16
C VAL A 515 3.30 -22.47 10.74
N LYS A 516 3.55 -21.43 9.92
CA LYS A 516 4.02 -21.61 8.54
C LYS A 516 5.27 -22.51 8.48
N GLY A 517 5.37 -23.39 7.48
CA GLY A 517 6.45 -24.37 7.38
C GLY A 517 6.25 -25.64 8.22
N HIS A 518 5.26 -25.66 9.11
CA HIS A 518 5.02 -26.78 10.02
C HIS A 518 3.77 -27.58 9.63
N GLY A 519 3.73 -28.86 10.01
CA GLY A 519 2.62 -29.78 9.71
C GLY A 519 2.54 -30.24 8.26
N THR A 520 3.59 -30.02 7.47
CA THR A 520 3.75 -30.35 6.04
C THR A 520 5.02 -31.20 5.88
N SER A 521 6.17 -30.58 5.57
CA SER A 521 7.47 -31.24 5.43
C SER A 521 8.64 -30.35 5.90
N PRO A 522 9.83 -30.93 6.16
CA PRO A 522 11.06 -30.18 6.45
C PRO A 522 11.44 -29.16 5.37
N GLU A 523 11.13 -29.44 4.10
CA GLU A 523 11.41 -28.61 2.93
C GLU A 523 10.58 -27.34 2.93
N ASP A 524 9.30 -27.43 3.35
CA ASP A 524 8.47 -26.25 3.58
C ASP A 524 9.12 -25.38 4.65
N LEU A 525 9.46 -25.96 5.81
CA LEU A 525 10.11 -25.26 6.91
C LEU A 525 11.42 -24.57 6.50
N ALA A 526 12.22 -25.22 5.64
CA ALA A 526 13.49 -24.69 5.16
C ALA A 526 13.36 -23.37 4.39
N GLN A 527 12.18 -23.12 3.78
CA GLN A 527 11.88 -21.93 2.99
C GLN A 527 11.24 -20.80 3.81
N GLN A 528 10.93 -21.01 5.09
CA GLN A 528 10.22 -20.03 5.90
C GLN A 528 11.16 -19.18 6.75
N SER A 529 10.87 -17.88 6.79
CA SER A 529 11.47 -16.97 7.77
C SER A 529 10.68 -16.97 9.08
N TYR A 530 11.29 -16.55 10.19
CA TYR A 530 10.57 -16.40 11.46
C TYR A 530 9.44 -15.36 11.40
N HIS A 531 9.51 -14.40 10.46
CA HIS A 531 8.42 -13.46 10.21
C HIS A 531 7.16 -14.19 9.68
N HIS A 532 7.31 -15.25 8.89
CA HIS A 532 6.16 -16.06 8.48
C HIS A 532 5.54 -16.81 9.66
N TRP A 533 6.34 -17.21 10.66
CA TRP A 533 5.83 -17.82 11.89
C TRP A 533 5.03 -16.81 12.72
N ILE A 534 5.55 -15.58 12.84
CA ILE A 534 4.86 -14.45 13.48
C ILE A 534 3.52 -14.19 12.80
N ASP A 535 3.46 -14.17 11.47
CA ASP A 535 2.23 -13.95 10.71
C ASP A 535 1.17 -15.03 11.01
N SER A 536 1.54 -16.30 11.16
CA SER A 536 0.61 -17.38 11.56
C SER A 536 0.00 -17.13 12.95
N VAL A 537 0.81 -16.62 13.88
CA VAL A 537 0.36 -16.31 15.24
C VAL A 537 -0.52 -15.06 15.26
N ASP A 538 -0.19 -14.04 14.46
CA ASP A 538 -0.99 -12.84 14.26
C ASP A 538 -2.38 -13.17 13.70
N ASP A 539 -2.46 -14.09 12.73
CA ASP A 539 -3.73 -14.59 12.20
C ASP A 539 -4.54 -15.28 13.31
N GLY A 540 -3.88 -16.08 14.17
CA GLY A 540 -4.50 -16.72 15.33
C GLY A 540 -5.04 -15.74 16.37
N TYR A 541 -4.27 -14.72 16.73
CA TYR A 541 -4.72 -13.63 17.60
C TYR A 541 -5.89 -12.87 16.98
N ALA A 542 -5.80 -12.53 15.71
CA ALA A 542 -6.86 -11.82 15.01
C ALA A 542 -8.15 -12.64 14.96
N ILE A 543 -8.08 -13.97 14.82
CA ILE A 543 -9.25 -14.86 14.94
C ILE A 543 -9.86 -14.75 16.34
N ILE A 544 -9.07 -15.00 17.39
CA ILE A 544 -9.58 -15.02 18.78
C ILE A 544 -10.08 -13.65 19.23
N ASN A 545 -9.39 -12.55 18.92
CA ASN A 545 -9.81 -11.18 19.23
C ASN A 545 -11.11 -10.75 18.49
N ASN A 546 -11.50 -11.47 17.44
CA ASN A 546 -12.79 -11.27 16.77
C ASN A 546 -13.89 -12.23 17.27
N LEU A 547 -13.53 -13.34 17.92
CA LEU A 547 -14.47 -14.29 18.52
C LEU A 547 -14.78 -13.98 19.99
N CYS A 548 -13.77 -13.53 20.74
CA CYS A 548 -13.82 -13.31 22.19
C CYS A 548 -13.60 -11.84 22.58
N ARG A 549 -13.89 -11.51 23.86
CA ARG A 549 -13.68 -10.17 24.42
C ARG A 549 -12.25 -9.96 24.91
N ARG A 550 -11.69 -10.97 25.56
CA ARG A 550 -10.34 -11.01 26.15
C ARG A 550 -9.50 -12.11 25.50
N VAL A 551 -8.19 -11.90 25.43
CA VAL A 551 -7.26 -12.83 24.79
C VAL A 551 -6.08 -13.11 25.69
N VAL A 552 -5.81 -14.40 25.92
CA VAL A 552 -4.54 -14.89 26.47
C VAL A 552 -3.77 -15.58 25.34
N VAL A 553 -2.45 -15.41 25.31
CA VAL A 553 -1.59 -16.08 24.33
C VAL A 553 -0.61 -16.97 25.07
N GLY A 554 -0.37 -18.17 24.58
CA GLY A 554 0.66 -19.02 25.14
C GLY A 554 1.09 -20.12 24.20
N GLY A 555 2.12 -20.85 24.60
CA GLY A 555 2.65 -21.88 23.74
C GLY A 555 3.67 -22.78 24.42
N PHE A 556 4.14 -23.74 23.65
CA PHE A 556 5.13 -24.73 24.06
C PHE A 556 6.42 -24.59 23.26
N SER A 557 7.57 -24.68 23.94
CA SER A 557 8.90 -24.59 23.32
C SER A 557 9.03 -23.33 22.46
N ASN A 558 9.37 -23.44 21.18
CA ASN A 558 9.38 -22.28 20.27
C ASN A 558 8.04 -21.53 20.20
N GLY A 559 6.91 -22.23 20.34
CA GLY A 559 5.59 -21.60 20.43
C GLY A 559 5.44 -20.69 21.64
N ALA A 560 6.15 -20.99 22.74
CA ALA A 560 6.25 -20.09 23.89
C ALA A 560 7.07 -18.83 23.55
N GLY A 561 8.16 -18.99 22.78
CA GLY A 561 8.93 -17.86 22.23
C GLY A 561 8.07 -16.95 21.36
N LEU A 562 7.26 -17.51 20.46
CA LEU A 562 6.30 -16.77 19.63
C LEU A 562 5.19 -16.09 20.45
N ALA A 563 4.71 -16.71 21.53
CA ALA A 563 3.74 -16.11 22.44
C ALA A 563 4.33 -14.87 23.15
N LEU A 564 5.56 -15.00 23.64
CA LEU A 564 6.30 -13.90 24.26
C LEU A 564 6.57 -12.80 23.24
N GLU A 565 7.02 -13.15 22.03
CA GLU A 565 7.24 -12.24 20.91
C GLU A 565 6.00 -11.38 20.66
N MET A 566 4.83 -12.00 20.52
CA MET A 566 3.57 -11.29 20.32
C MET A 566 3.24 -10.35 21.50
N ALA A 567 3.47 -10.81 22.73
CA ALA A 567 3.25 -10.00 23.94
C ALA A 567 4.16 -8.76 24.02
N THR A 568 5.28 -8.72 23.30
CA THR A 568 6.14 -7.52 23.24
C THR A 568 5.54 -6.37 22.40
N ARG A 569 4.58 -6.66 21.52
CA ARG A 569 4.12 -5.73 20.48
C ARG A 569 2.61 -5.53 20.43
N VAL A 570 1.81 -6.53 20.79
CA VAL A 570 0.34 -6.42 20.79
C VAL A 570 -0.17 -6.01 22.16
N LYS A 571 -0.80 -4.84 22.26
CA LYS A 571 -1.22 -4.22 23.54
C LYS A 571 -2.44 -4.87 24.21
N ASN A 572 -3.32 -5.50 23.43
CA ASN A 572 -4.61 -6.01 23.90
C ASN A 572 -4.54 -7.53 24.18
N ILE A 573 -3.58 -7.93 25.02
CA ILE A 573 -3.41 -9.30 25.53
C ILE A 573 -3.49 -9.21 27.06
N GLU A 574 -4.33 -10.04 27.67
CA GLU A 574 -4.59 -9.99 29.11
C GLU A 574 -3.60 -10.84 29.93
N GLY A 575 -2.90 -11.78 29.29
CA GLY A 575 -1.82 -12.53 29.92
C GLY A 575 -1.07 -13.40 28.91
N VAL A 576 0.11 -13.86 29.32
CA VAL A 576 0.97 -14.73 28.52
C VAL A 576 1.46 -15.94 29.33
N PHE A 577 1.45 -17.13 28.74
CA PHE A 577 2.09 -18.29 29.36
C PHE A 577 3.08 -18.97 28.41
N ALA A 578 4.19 -19.43 28.97
CA ALA A 578 5.32 -19.98 28.25
C ALA A 578 5.71 -21.33 28.87
N VAL A 579 5.48 -22.43 28.14
CA VAL A 579 5.81 -23.79 28.59
C VAL A 579 7.09 -24.26 27.92
N CYS A 580 8.10 -24.58 28.71
CA CYS A 580 9.46 -24.93 28.29
C CYS A 580 10.10 -23.96 27.27
N PRO A 581 10.03 -22.62 27.45
CA PRO A 581 10.53 -21.67 26.46
C PRO A 581 12.07 -21.69 26.38
N PRO A 582 12.68 -21.83 25.20
CA PRO A 582 14.10 -21.62 25.03
C PRO A 582 14.40 -20.12 24.84
N LEU A 583 15.55 -19.63 25.35
CA LEU A 583 15.97 -18.23 25.20
C LEU A 583 17.14 -18.07 24.24
N ARG A 584 18.08 -19.02 24.20
CA ARG A 584 19.22 -19.02 23.30
C ARG A 584 19.53 -20.41 22.79
N LEU A 585 20.31 -20.50 21.72
CA LEU A 585 20.80 -21.79 21.23
C LEU A 585 21.60 -22.56 22.30
N GLN A 586 22.38 -21.88 23.15
CA GLN A 586 23.13 -22.55 24.22
C GLN A 586 22.25 -23.17 25.30
N ASP A 587 20.96 -22.81 25.35
CA ASP A 587 20.02 -23.45 26.23
C ASP A 587 19.59 -24.81 25.68
N PHE A 588 19.83 -25.14 24.41
CA PHE A 588 19.59 -26.49 23.92
C PHE A 588 20.63 -27.46 24.47
N SER A 589 20.18 -28.65 24.87
CA SER A 589 21.07 -29.69 25.39
C SER A 589 21.96 -30.29 24.28
N THR A 590 22.92 -31.12 24.68
CA THR A 590 23.78 -31.91 23.78
C THR A 590 23.01 -32.86 22.84
N LYS A 591 21.71 -33.12 23.05
CA LYS A 591 20.90 -33.88 22.08
C LYS A 591 20.53 -33.06 20.82
N PHE A 592 20.60 -31.74 20.90
CA PHE A 592 20.51 -30.83 19.75
C PHE A 592 21.89 -30.52 19.14
N ALA A 593 22.96 -31.16 19.66
CA ALA A 593 24.35 -30.90 19.27
C ALA A 593 24.62 -31.02 17.78
N PRO A 594 24.05 -31.98 17.00
CA PRO A 594 24.33 -32.04 15.57
C PRO A 594 23.95 -30.75 14.83
N ALA A 595 22.81 -30.14 15.16
CA ALA A 595 22.39 -28.86 14.59
C ALA A 595 23.25 -27.69 15.12
N MET A 596 23.61 -27.71 16.40
CA MET A 596 24.46 -26.68 17.00
C MET A 596 25.90 -26.71 16.48
N ASP A 597 26.50 -27.89 16.31
CA ASP A 597 27.85 -28.07 15.82
C ASP A 597 27.97 -27.63 14.36
N VAL A 598 26.95 -27.96 13.55
CA VAL A 598 26.90 -27.50 12.17
C VAL A 598 26.70 -25.98 12.13
N TRP A 599 25.81 -25.41 12.93
CA TRP A 599 25.66 -23.95 13.04
C TRP A 599 26.94 -23.25 13.50
N ASN A 600 27.60 -23.77 14.54
CA ASN A 600 28.85 -23.23 15.06
C ASN A 600 29.97 -23.34 14.02
N LYS A 601 30.05 -24.43 13.25
CA LYS A 601 31.00 -24.56 12.13
C LYS A 601 30.73 -23.55 11.02
N VAL A 602 29.46 -23.32 10.68
CA VAL A 602 29.04 -22.32 9.69
C VAL A 602 29.37 -20.91 10.16
N MET A 603 29.11 -20.58 11.43
CA MET A 603 29.41 -19.26 12.00
C MET A 603 30.92 -19.00 12.16
N ASN A 604 31.71 -20.03 12.50
CA ASN A 604 33.16 -19.90 12.71
C ASN A 604 33.98 -19.95 11.41
N ARG A 605 33.41 -20.43 10.29
CA ARG A 605 34.09 -20.49 8.99
C ARG A 605 33.27 -19.77 7.94
N VAL A 606 33.49 -18.47 7.80
CA VAL A 606 32.87 -17.62 6.76
C VAL A 606 33.37 -17.97 5.34
N HIS A 607 34.21 -19.01 5.17
CA HIS A 607 34.78 -19.44 3.90
C HIS A 607 34.87 -20.97 3.82
N LEU A 608 33.74 -21.69 3.72
CA LEU A 608 33.78 -23.08 3.27
C LEU A 608 32.71 -23.36 2.23
N ASP A 609 33.19 -23.49 1.00
CA ASP A 609 32.46 -23.88 -0.21
C ASP A 609 32.20 -25.40 -0.35
N ASP A 610 32.44 -26.26 0.66
CA ASP A 610 32.47 -27.72 0.42
C ASP A 610 31.79 -28.65 1.45
N ALA A 611 30.70 -28.24 2.12
CA ALA A 611 29.86 -29.21 2.83
C ALA A 611 28.36 -28.86 2.77
N LYS A 612 27.70 -29.38 1.72
CA LYS A 612 26.27 -29.37 1.42
C LYS A 612 25.42 -30.17 2.44
N MET A 613 25.45 -29.85 3.72
CA MET A 613 24.40 -30.35 4.62
C MET A 613 23.31 -29.29 4.69
N GLU A 614 22.16 -29.54 4.06
CA GLU A 614 20.99 -28.66 4.16
C GLU A 614 20.11 -29.03 5.38
N PHE A 615 20.16 -30.30 5.77
CA PHE A 615 19.35 -30.90 6.84
C PHE A 615 20.21 -31.72 7.79
N VAL A 616 19.73 -31.85 9.03
CA VAL A 616 20.29 -32.70 10.07
C VAL A 616 19.22 -33.67 10.58
N GLU A 617 19.59 -34.90 10.91
CA GLU A 617 18.65 -35.88 11.48
C GLU A 617 18.08 -35.40 12.84
N ASN A 618 16.82 -35.73 13.09
CA ASN A 618 16.11 -35.41 14.32
C ASN A 618 15.40 -36.65 14.87
N ASN A 619 15.58 -36.91 16.17
CA ASN A 619 14.97 -38.02 16.89
C ASN A 619 13.98 -37.50 17.94
N PRO A 620 12.75 -37.09 17.52
CA PRO A 620 11.78 -36.46 18.41
C PRO A 620 11.09 -37.45 19.35
N GLU A 621 10.62 -36.96 20.51
CA GLU A 621 9.78 -37.74 21.45
C GLU A 621 8.45 -38.19 20.82
N ASN A 622 7.92 -37.41 19.85
CA ASN A 622 6.65 -37.67 19.17
C ASN A 622 6.82 -37.73 17.64
N PRO A 623 7.42 -38.79 17.07
CA PRO A 623 7.73 -38.89 15.63
C PRO A 623 6.50 -38.96 14.72
N HIS A 624 5.31 -39.19 15.29
CA HIS A 624 4.04 -39.13 14.59
C HIS A 624 3.53 -37.68 14.39
N ILE A 625 4.13 -36.69 15.05
CA ILE A 625 3.80 -35.26 14.97
C ILE A 625 4.97 -34.48 14.38
N ASN A 626 6.18 -34.73 14.87
CA ASN A 626 7.36 -33.93 14.56
C ASN A 626 8.07 -34.39 13.28
N TYR A 627 8.80 -33.46 12.66
CA TYR A 627 9.71 -33.76 11.56
C TYR A 627 10.92 -34.58 12.02
N LEU A 628 11.39 -35.46 11.14
CA LEU A 628 12.56 -36.32 11.36
C LEU A 628 13.86 -35.70 10.82
N ARG A 629 13.75 -34.59 10.08
CA ARG A 629 14.88 -33.80 9.57
C ARG A 629 14.70 -32.34 9.94
N ASN A 630 15.79 -31.70 10.37
CA ASN A 630 15.84 -30.29 10.77
C ASN A 630 16.63 -29.48 9.73
N PRO A 631 16.00 -28.51 9.04
CA PRO A 631 16.73 -27.63 8.13
C PRO A 631 17.62 -26.65 8.91
N ILE A 632 18.88 -26.48 8.48
CA ILE A 632 19.80 -25.51 9.09
C ILE A 632 19.25 -24.08 8.93
N SER A 633 18.60 -23.79 7.81
CA SER A 633 17.94 -22.49 7.61
C SER A 633 16.87 -22.23 8.66
N GLY A 634 16.11 -23.25 9.08
CA GLY A 634 15.12 -23.12 10.15
C GLY A 634 15.76 -22.88 11.52
N VAL A 635 16.91 -23.50 11.82
CA VAL A 635 17.68 -23.23 13.05
C VAL A 635 18.15 -21.77 13.10
N ARG A 636 18.62 -21.23 11.97
CA ARG A 636 18.99 -19.81 11.87
C ARG A 636 17.82 -18.88 12.17
N GLU A 637 16.64 -19.17 11.64
CA GLU A 637 15.44 -18.35 11.86
C GLU A 637 14.95 -18.46 13.32
N LEU A 638 15.11 -19.63 13.93
CA LEU A 638 14.84 -19.85 15.35
C LEU A 638 15.76 -18.98 16.24
N VAL A 639 17.05 -18.88 15.93
CA VAL A 639 18.00 -17.98 16.62
C VAL A 639 17.56 -16.53 16.51
N ARG A 640 17.22 -16.08 15.29
CA ARG A 640 16.80 -14.70 15.04
C ARG A 640 15.55 -14.34 15.83
N LEU A 641 14.61 -15.26 15.95
CA LEU A 641 13.43 -15.09 16.80
C LEU A 641 13.83 -14.95 18.28
N MET A 642 14.68 -15.84 18.79
CA MET A 642 15.16 -15.82 20.18
C MET A 642 15.84 -14.49 20.54
N GLU A 643 16.75 -14.01 19.68
CA GLU A 643 17.45 -12.73 19.85
C GLU A 643 16.47 -11.55 19.84
N ALA A 644 15.50 -11.56 18.91
CA ALA A 644 14.49 -10.51 18.80
C ALA A 644 13.58 -10.44 20.04
N VAL A 645 13.28 -11.59 20.66
CA VAL A 645 12.48 -11.70 21.89
C VAL A 645 13.29 -11.27 23.11
N GLU A 646 14.50 -11.79 23.29
CA GLU A 646 15.35 -11.51 24.47
C GLU A 646 15.50 -10.01 24.71
N ALA A 647 15.75 -9.24 23.64
CA ALA A 647 15.93 -7.79 23.70
C ALA A 647 14.69 -7.01 24.18
N LYS A 648 13.50 -7.64 24.18
CA LYS A 648 12.21 -6.98 24.43
C LYS A 648 11.42 -7.57 25.60
N LEU A 649 11.91 -8.61 26.27
CA LEU A 649 11.21 -9.27 27.39
C LEU A 649 10.84 -8.30 28.53
N ALA A 650 11.70 -7.32 28.81
CA ALA A 650 11.44 -6.30 29.83
C ALA A 650 10.23 -5.39 29.51
N ALA A 651 9.77 -5.34 28.26
CA ALA A 651 8.59 -4.59 27.86
C ALA A 651 7.27 -5.32 28.21
N ILE A 652 7.32 -6.63 28.47
CA ILE A 652 6.14 -7.43 28.82
C ILE A 652 5.77 -7.15 30.27
N LYS A 653 4.66 -6.42 30.48
CA LYS A 653 4.16 -6.00 31.81
C LYS A 653 2.86 -6.69 32.25
N ILE A 654 2.27 -7.49 31.36
CA ILE A 654 1.03 -8.24 31.59
C ILE A 654 1.31 -9.49 32.45
N PRO A 655 0.29 -10.05 33.15
CA PRO A 655 0.41 -11.31 33.86
C PRO A 655 1.12 -12.39 33.05
N ALA A 656 2.11 -13.05 33.65
CA ALA A 656 2.97 -13.99 32.95
C ALA A 656 3.24 -15.29 33.73
N LEU A 657 3.05 -16.43 33.08
CA LEU A 657 3.38 -17.74 33.65
C LEU A 657 4.51 -18.40 32.84
N VAL A 658 5.59 -18.79 33.51
CA VAL A 658 6.66 -19.60 32.92
C VAL A 658 6.66 -20.98 33.57
N ILE A 659 6.49 -22.02 32.77
CA ILE A 659 6.53 -23.41 33.20
C ILE A 659 7.75 -24.10 32.60
N GLN A 660 8.46 -24.89 33.40
CA GLN A 660 9.63 -25.65 32.95
C GLN A 660 9.63 -27.08 33.52
N SER A 661 10.26 -28.01 32.80
CA SER A 661 10.61 -29.35 33.27
C SER A 661 12.03 -29.38 33.85
N ALA A 662 12.21 -29.90 35.08
CA ALA A 662 13.51 -29.90 35.76
C ALA A 662 14.55 -30.78 35.06
N GLY A 663 14.12 -31.93 34.53
CA GLY A 663 14.96 -32.86 33.77
C GLY A 663 14.70 -32.77 32.26
N ASP A 664 14.43 -31.58 31.74
CA ASP A 664 14.22 -31.36 30.31
C ASP A 664 15.50 -31.70 29.52
N PRO A 665 15.46 -32.72 28.64
CA PRO A 665 16.62 -33.16 27.88
C PRO A 665 16.81 -32.34 26.60
N VAL A 666 15.99 -31.32 26.32
CA VAL A 666 16.09 -30.49 25.11
C VAL A 666 16.39 -29.04 25.48
N VAL A 667 15.68 -28.45 26.44
CA VAL A 667 15.84 -27.04 26.84
C VAL A 667 16.28 -26.93 28.30
N ASN A 668 17.44 -26.34 28.53
CA ASN A 668 18.01 -26.14 29.86
C ASN A 668 17.13 -25.19 30.71
N PRO A 669 16.70 -25.60 31.92
CA PRO A 669 15.92 -24.75 32.82
C PRO A 669 16.54 -23.39 33.16
N LYS A 670 17.86 -23.23 33.03
CA LYS A 670 18.53 -21.94 33.20
C LYS A 670 18.00 -20.88 32.21
N GLY A 671 17.68 -21.26 30.98
CA GLY A 671 17.14 -20.38 29.95
C GLY A 671 15.76 -19.85 30.32
N SER A 672 14.82 -20.72 30.69
CA SER A 672 13.47 -20.31 31.10
C SER A 672 13.47 -19.53 32.42
N ARG A 673 14.38 -19.84 33.36
CA ARG A 673 14.57 -19.02 34.57
C ARG A 673 15.06 -17.61 34.23
N ARG A 674 15.96 -17.49 33.24
CA ARG A 674 16.42 -16.18 32.74
C ARG A 674 15.29 -15.39 32.09
N ILE A 675 14.44 -16.04 31.29
CA ILE A 675 13.23 -15.42 30.74
C ILE A 675 12.38 -14.84 31.87
N PHE A 676 12.05 -15.66 32.88
CA PHE A 676 11.26 -15.21 34.03
C PHE A 676 11.85 -13.97 34.73
N ASN A 677 13.17 -13.95 34.92
CA ASN A 677 13.84 -12.81 35.54
C ASN A 677 13.78 -11.55 34.67
N LEU A 678 13.96 -11.68 33.35
CA LEU A 678 13.94 -10.56 32.40
C LEU A 678 12.54 -9.99 32.13
N LEU A 679 11.47 -10.76 32.37
CA LEU A 679 10.09 -10.26 32.20
C LEU A 679 9.84 -9.03 33.07
N GLY A 680 9.34 -7.96 32.45
CA GLY A 680 8.97 -6.71 33.13
C GLY A 680 7.68 -6.80 33.96
N SER A 681 6.99 -7.94 33.94
CA SER A 681 5.74 -8.13 34.68
C SER A 681 6.00 -8.17 36.18
N LYS A 682 5.12 -7.49 36.92
CA LYS A 682 5.06 -7.57 38.39
C LYS A 682 4.24 -8.77 38.85
N ASP A 683 3.28 -9.20 38.04
CA ASP A 683 2.47 -10.38 38.25
C ASP A 683 3.04 -11.51 37.38
N LYS A 684 3.96 -12.29 37.94
CA LYS A 684 4.60 -13.38 37.23
C LYS A 684 4.87 -14.58 38.12
N GLU A 685 4.64 -15.76 37.58
CA GLU A 685 4.86 -17.05 38.24
C GLU A 685 5.86 -17.91 37.47
N TYR A 686 6.69 -18.66 38.21
CA TYR A 686 7.61 -19.66 37.67
C TYR A 686 7.34 -21.01 38.32
N ILE A 687 6.92 -22.00 37.51
CA ILE A 687 6.61 -23.35 37.98
C ILE A 687 7.60 -24.33 37.38
N LEU A 688 8.30 -25.08 38.24
CA LEU A 688 9.22 -26.14 37.86
C LEU A 688 8.62 -27.50 38.19
N PHE A 689 8.29 -28.29 37.17
CA PHE A 689 7.80 -29.66 37.35
C PHE A 689 8.96 -30.67 37.31
N ASN A 690 8.88 -31.69 38.16
CA ASN A 690 9.87 -32.78 38.19
C ASN A 690 9.58 -33.86 37.13
N PHE A 691 9.64 -33.47 35.85
CA PHE A 691 9.62 -34.40 34.71
C PHE A 691 11.04 -34.62 34.17
N LYS A 692 11.25 -35.74 33.46
CA LYS A 692 12.51 -36.09 32.78
C LYS A 692 12.35 -36.12 31.25
N ARG A 693 11.50 -35.23 30.73
CA ARG A 693 11.18 -35.10 29.29
C ARG A 693 10.90 -33.65 28.91
N HIS A 694 10.97 -33.34 27.62
CA HIS A 694 10.66 -32.00 27.09
C HIS A 694 9.16 -31.86 26.85
N GLY A 695 8.53 -32.86 26.22
CA GLY A 695 7.10 -32.89 25.89
C GLY A 695 6.19 -33.05 27.11
N ILE A 696 6.13 -32.06 28.00
CA ILE A 696 5.33 -32.11 29.24
C ILE A 696 3.83 -31.85 29.02
N LEU A 697 3.44 -31.46 27.80
CA LEU A 697 2.05 -31.35 27.37
C LEU A 697 1.49 -32.65 26.80
N LEU A 698 2.30 -33.70 26.68
CA LEU A 698 1.85 -35.04 26.27
C LEU A 698 2.33 -36.08 27.29
N GLY A 699 1.64 -37.21 27.37
CA GLY A 699 1.98 -38.32 28.27
C GLY A 699 1.64 -38.10 29.75
N ASP A 700 2.13 -39.00 30.60
CA ASP A 700 1.71 -39.09 32.00
C ASP A 700 2.03 -37.85 32.82
N GLY A 701 1.05 -37.35 33.58
CA GLY A 701 1.20 -36.17 34.43
C GLY A 701 0.94 -34.83 33.73
N SER A 702 0.73 -34.80 32.41
CA SER A 702 0.43 -33.57 31.63
C SER A 702 -0.77 -32.79 32.18
N LYS A 703 -1.77 -33.47 32.74
CA LYS A 703 -2.94 -32.86 33.41
C LYS A 703 -2.56 -31.89 34.54
N LYS A 704 -1.41 -32.09 35.22
CA LYS A 704 -0.90 -31.15 36.24
C LYS A 704 -0.47 -29.84 35.59
N VAL A 705 0.18 -29.91 34.44
CA VAL A 705 0.55 -28.74 33.63
C VAL A 705 -0.69 -28.03 33.12
N TYR A 706 -1.70 -28.77 32.62
CA TYR A 706 -2.94 -28.18 32.15
C TYR A 706 -3.69 -27.44 33.25
N LYS A 707 -3.71 -28.01 34.46
CA LYS A 707 -4.32 -27.38 35.63
C LYS A 707 -3.60 -26.07 35.98
N ALA A 708 -2.26 -26.05 35.99
CA ALA A 708 -1.50 -24.83 36.25
C ALA A 708 -1.80 -23.71 35.24
N VAL A 709 -1.85 -24.06 33.95
CA VAL A 709 -2.24 -23.10 32.90
C VAL A 709 -3.67 -22.60 33.08
N TRP A 710 -4.61 -23.49 33.40
CA TRP A 710 -6.00 -23.12 33.68
C TRP A 710 -6.14 -22.22 34.91
N ASP A 711 -5.44 -22.56 36.00
CA ASP A 711 -5.44 -21.77 37.23
C ASP A 711 -4.95 -20.35 36.91
N PHE A 712 -3.83 -20.19 36.21
CA PHE A 712 -3.35 -18.88 35.74
C PHE A 712 -4.39 -18.12 34.91
N ILE A 713 -4.96 -18.75 33.88
CA ILE A 713 -5.96 -18.08 33.01
C ILE A 713 -7.21 -17.67 33.79
N ARG A 714 -7.62 -18.44 34.80
CA ARG A 714 -8.81 -18.15 35.60
C ARG A 714 -8.64 -16.89 36.48
N HIS A 715 -7.42 -16.56 36.87
CA HIS A 715 -7.14 -15.36 37.68
C HIS A 715 -7.07 -14.06 36.85
N ILE A 716 -7.16 -14.17 35.52
CA ILE A 716 -7.23 -13.06 34.56
C ILE A 716 -8.68 -12.69 34.27
#